data_AF-A0A444S5T4-F1
#
_entry.id   AF-A0A444S5T4-F1
#
_cell.length_a   1.000
_cell.length_b   1.000
_cell.length_c   1.000
_cell.angle_alpha   90.00
_cell.angle_beta   90.00
_cell.angle_gamma   90.00
#
_symmetry.space_group_name_H-M   'P 1'
#
loop_
_entity.id
_entity.type
_entity.pdbx_description
1 polymer ?
#
loop_
_entity_poly.entity_id
_entity_poly.type
_entity_poly.pdbx_seq_one_letter_code
_entity_poly.pdbx_strand_id
1 'polypeptide(L)'
;MAEARAAQLKEEGNRHFQKGDYINAEGCYSKGIIADPKNQNLYTNRAMARLKLNYWDAVVADCRDALALNAANMKASYYLAQALVSLQDFDGAINAAMRAHGLCIETGDRSLAAVTALVLRCKKERWEHNEKRRKREDQYLEVDVVETMEREKERALAATESEGERGDVAAEWDAKITDIRRVFETARAKGEQRREVPDWLIDDITFNVFVDPWVTKTGKSYERASIMEHLRRHPSDPLTREPLQLAELRPNLALRQAAEEFLNENGWAADCSTVYSNHTRIGSHEACFVYSSRKLIVNGRRRLWTKRRGFCLGRSSMRLINVRTKEITLFYGHDTPPYAILSHTWAGDNEVSYQEWTAPLRPTFKPGYRKIMAACLQAEQDGLDYLWVDTNCIDKTSSAELSEAINSMFAWYEASAVCYAYLSDVDGNDPFGVAPLPPVEGLSLSTELKRRGPTLELRASRWFTRGWTLQELLAPPKLTFFNRHWKDIGTRQELRFPISTITGIDVTYLGQSQKIFSASVAARLSWAAKRETTRFEDMAYCLLGIFDIHLPLIYGEGSKAFLRLQEEIIKNSDDQTIFCWTWEADMVPHGWLSLLAPSPAVFDSGKFVPAPGNHSSAPYQITNVGLRIRLPVVLAVHTVCAVLDVVSTDDTDPDKRRRMCLPLLVENNVYRRVALPGRAFPIHSAMISEVRNLYILCKTPRDTSGISILPYRPRFEYGFHITVRVSGFEGNDPPLSVDCLVPQYPQSPFSHISTPVYSVVGFRGPLQSDINILVLRIRYKDQKIPILLSVGMRGGRPTWHCEILPCSFLACSTERWLVEIDKMRQQSQGHSLWYHRVRNVGVALDRENLDASGRYVRYVYVVIGDRVRGSRTGNPMEDPDRVFDSHSRDRIFDMVAEIDAETST
;
A
#
# COMPACT_ATOMS: atom_id res chain seq x y z
N MET A 1 12.47 65.78 -5.84
CA MET A 1 11.04 65.48 -5.53
C MET A 1 10.47 64.35 -6.37
N ALA A 2 10.70 64.31 -7.69
CA ALA A 2 10.20 63.24 -8.56
C ALA A 2 10.70 61.83 -8.18
N GLU A 3 12.00 61.66 -7.91
CA GLU A 3 12.60 60.38 -7.48
C GLU A 3 12.03 59.87 -6.14
N ALA A 4 11.82 60.77 -5.17
CA ALA A 4 11.23 60.41 -3.88
C ALA A 4 9.77 59.95 -4.04
N ARG A 5 9.01 60.60 -4.93
CA ARG A 5 7.64 60.19 -5.29
C ARG A 5 7.63 58.85 -6.01
N ALA A 6 8.56 58.60 -6.93
CA ALA A 6 8.70 57.33 -7.62
C ALA A 6 9.08 56.18 -6.65
N ALA A 7 9.95 56.44 -5.67
CA ALA A 7 10.30 55.47 -4.62
C ALA A 7 9.12 55.12 -3.71
N GLN A 8 8.27 56.09 -3.35
CA GLN A 8 7.04 55.84 -2.59
C GLN A 8 6.05 54.99 -3.39
N LEU A 9 5.83 55.33 -4.67
CA LEU A 9 4.94 54.58 -5.55
C LEU A 9 5.45 53.15 -5.81
N LYS A 10 6.76 52.94 -5.90
CA LYS A 10 7.38 51.61 -5.96
C LYS A 10 7.02 50.78 -4.72
N GLU A 11 7.10 51.39 -3.53
CA GLU A 11 6.82 50.67 -2.28
C GLU A 11 5.32 50.39 -2.09
N GLU A 12 4.45 51.32 -2.49
CA GLU A 12 3.00 51.08 -2.63
C GLU A 12 2.72 49.89 -3.55
N GLY A 13 3.35 49.88 -4.73
CA GLY A 13 3.25 48.78 -5.69
C GLY A 13 3.73 47.44 -5.11
N ASN A 14 4.86 47.44 -4.38
CA ASN A 14 5.39 46.25 -3.71
C ASN A 14 4.39 45.71 -2.66
N ARG A 15 3.72 46.60 -1.90
CA ARG A 15 2.69 46.20 -0.92
C ARG A 15 1.47 45.57 -1.60
N HIS A 16 0.98 46.14 -2.70
CA HIS A 16 -0.10 45.53 -3.49
C HIS A 16 0.32 44.18 -4.09
N PHE A 17 1.54 44.09 -4.62
CA PHE A 17 2.09 42.86 -5.16
C PHE A 17 2.17 41.73 -4.13
N GLN A 18 2.62 42.04 -2.90
CA GLN A 18 2.66 41.07 -1.79
C GLN A 18 1.25 40.59 -1.37
N LYS A 19 0.24 41.47 -1.45
CA LYS A 19 -1.16 41.13 -1.20
C LYS A 19 -1.78 40.25 -2.31
N GLY A 20 -1.10 40.09 -3.46
CA GLY A 20 -1.61 39.35 -4.62
C GLY A 20 -2.50 40.19 -5.55
N ASP A 21 -2.53 41.51 -5.35
CA ASP A 21 -3.30 42.45 -6.15
C ASP A 21 -2.41 43.04 -7.26
N TYR A 22 -2.28 42.29 -8.35
CA TYR A 22 -1.36 42.61 -9.43
C TYR A 22 -1.82 43.79 -10.29
N ILE A 23 -3.13 44.01 -10.41
CA ILE A 23 -3.72 45.10 -11.22
C ILE A 23 -3.39 46.45 -10.58
N ASN A 24 -3.64 46.60 -9.28
CA ASN A 24 -3.31 47.85 -8.58
C ASN A 24 -1.79 48.04 -8.45
N ALA A 25 -1.02 46.95 -8.33
CA ALA A 25 0.44 47.02 -8.37
C ALA A 25 0.95 47.55 -9.71
N GLU A 26 0.42 47.06 -10.84
CA GLU A 26 0.75 47.57 -12.18
C GLU A 26 0.42 49.06 -12.32
N GLY A 27 -0.74 49.49 -11.81
CA GLY A 27 -1.15 50.89 -11.79
C GLY A 27 -0.19 51.77 -11.00
N CYS A 28 0.28 51.30 -9.83
CA CYS A 28 1.25 52.01 -9.01
C CYS A 28 2.63 52.11 -9.68
N TYR A 29 3.12 51.02 -10.29
CA TYR A 29 4.39 51.04 -11.02
C TYR A 29 4.32 51.94 -12.25
N SER A 30 3.20 51.95 -12.98
CA SER A 30 3.02 52.83 -14.14
C SER A 30 3.04 54.31 -13.74
N LYS A 31 2.39 54.67 -12.63
CA LYS A 31 2.51 56.02 -12.05
C LYS A 31 3.95 56.34 -11.62
N GLY A 32 4.66 55.34 -11.10
CA GLY A 32 6.08 55.44 -10.75
C GLY A 32 6.96 55.74 -11.97
N ILE A 33 6.73 55.05 -13.09
CA ILE A 33 7.46 55.23 -14.35
C ILE A 33 7.22 56.62 -14.94
N ILE A 34 5.99 57.14 -14.86
CA ILE A 34 5.69 58.51 -15.29
C ILE A 34 6.47 59.53 -14.45
N ALA A 35 6.65 59.26 -13.14
CA ALA A 35 7.39 60.14 -12.24
C ALA A 35 8.92 60.05 -12.45
N ASP A 36 9.44 58.85 -12.75
CA ASP A 36 10.86 58.60 -13.01
C ASP A 36 11.04 57.53 -14.11
N PRO A 37 11.10 57.94 -15.40
CA PRO A 37 11.26 57.02 -16.52
C PRO A 37 12.65 56.36 -16.62
N LYS A 38 13.65 56.82 -15.87
CA LYS A 38 15.02 56.28 -15.96
C LYS A 38 15.26 55.08 -15.05
N ASN A 39 14.31 54.74 -14.18
CA ASN A 39 14.48 53.71 -13.16
C ASN A 39 14.10 52.31 -13.66
N GLN A 40 15.12 51.52 -14.01
CA GLN A 40 14.98 50.12 -14.46
C GLN A 40 14.17 49.21 -13.52
N ASN A 41 14.17 49.46 -12.20
CA ASN A 41 13.51 48.58 -11.24
C ASN A 41 11.99 48.68 -11.33
N LEU A 42 11.47 49.84 -11.73
CA LEU A 42 10.03 50.03 -11.92
C LEU A 42 9.53 49.24 -13.12
N TYR A 43 10.29 49.22 -14.21
CA TYR A 43 9.98 48.41 -15.39
C TYR A 43 10.03 46.91 -15.08
N THR A 44 11.06 46.43 -14.38
CA THR A 44 11.14 44.99 -14.02
C THR A 44 10.07 44.55 -13.03
N ASN A 45 9.69 45.41 -12.07
CA ASN A 45 8.59 45.12 -11.15
C ASN A 45 7.23 45.13 -11.85
N ARG A 46 7.00 46.07 -12.79
CA ARG A 46 5.79 46.09 -13.62
C ARG A 46 5.72 44.88 -14.54
N ALA A 47 6.83 44.51 -15.18
CA ALA A 47 6.95 43.31 -15.99
C ALA A 47 6.58 42.05 -15.19
N MET A 48 7.05 41.91 -13.95
CA MET A 48 6.67 40.79 -13.08
C MET A 48 5.16 40.80 -12.73
N ALA A 49 4.57 41.97 -12.46
CA ALA A 49 3.11 42.06 -12.24
C ALA A 49 2.32 41.65 -13.49
N ARG A 50 2.73 42.12 -14.67
CA ARG A 50 2.12 41.77 -15.97
C ARG A 50 2.30 40.30 -16.34
N LEU A 51 3.43 39.71 -15.97
CA LEU A 51 3.71 38.29 -16.14
C LEU A 51 2.72 37.45 -15.32
N LYS A 52 2.37 37.87 -14.10
CA LYS A 52 1.32 37.23 -13.29
C LYS A 52 -0.09 37.44 -13.83
N LEU A 53 -0.31 38.49 -14.62
CA LEU A 53 -1.58 38.77 -15.30
C LEU A 53 -1.66 38.15 -16.71
N ASN A 54 -0.62 37.44 -17.16
CA ASN A 54 -0.49 36.87 -18.51
C ASN A 54 -0.53 37.90 -19.66
N TYR A 55 -0.10 39.14 -19.42
CA TYR A 55 0.01 40.18 -20.45
C TYR A 55 1.38 40.13 -21.15
N TRP A 56 1.62 39.10 -21.96
CA TRP A 56 2.94 38.76 -22.49
C TRP A 56 3.58 39.86 -23.36
N ASP A 57 2.83 40.45 -24.29
CA ASP A 57 3.35 41.52 -25.16
C ASP A 57 3.80 42.76 -24.35
N ALA A 58 3.04 43.11 -23.31
CA ALA A 58 3.36 44.22 -22.42
C ALA A 58 4.57 43.92 -21.53
N VAL A 59 4.79 42.65 -21.15
CA VAL A 59 6.01 42.21 -20.46
C VAL A 59 7.22 42.36 -21.38
N VAL A 60 7.10 41.94 -22.64
CA VAL A 60 8.20 42.05 -23.61
C VAL A 60 8.60 43.51 -23.82
N ALA A 61 7.64 44.42 -23.94
CA ALA A 61 7.90 45.87 -24.02
C ALA A 61 8.64 46.39 -22.78
N ASP A 62 8.13 46.10 -21.58
CA ASP A 62 8.76 46.54 -20.32
C ASP A 62 10.17 45.98 -20.13
N CYS A 63 10.40 44.73 -20.50
CA CYS A 63 11.72 44.12 -20.41
C CYS A 63 12.69 44.72 -21.44
N ARG A 64 12.24 45.04 -22.66
CA ARG A 64 13.07 45.72 -23.66
C ARG A 64 13.43 47.14 -23.21
N ASP A 65 12.48 47.88 -22.64
CA ASP A 65 12.73 49.21 -22.06
C ASP A 65 13.71 49.13 -20.89
N ALA A 66 13.55 48.14 -20.00
CA ALA A 66 14.48 47.92 -18.89
C ALA A 66 15.91 47.58 -19.38
N LEU A 67 16.02 46.78 -20.45
CA LEU A 67 17.31 46.42 -21.06
C LEU A 67 17.94 47.58 -21.83
N ALA A 68 17.13 48.47 -22.42
CA ALA A 68 17.62 49.70 -23.06
C ALA A 68 18.22 50.67 -22.02
N LEU A 69 17.66 50.72 -20.82
CA LEU A 69 18.23 51.48 -19.70
C LEU A 69 19.46 50.81 -19.09
N ASN A 70 19.45 49.49 -18.94
CA ASN A 70 20.56 48.71 -18.42
C ASN A 70 20.63 47.32 -19.06
N ALA A 71 21.58 47.14 -19.98
CA ALA A 71 21.80 45.88 -20.66
C ALA A 71 22.20 44.73 -19.72
N ALA A 72 22.79 45.04 -18.56
CA ALA A 72 23.22 44.04 -17.57
C ALA A 72 22.10 43.61 -16.59
N ASN A 73 20.84 43.94 -16.87
CA ASN A 73 19.73 43.57 -15.99
C ASN A 73 19.31 42.10 -16.20
N MET A 74 19.73 41.23 -15.27
CA MET A 74 19.41 39.80 -15.29
C MET A 74 17.90 39.53 -15.22
N LYS A 75 17.16 40.23 -14.33
CA LYS A 75 15.72 40.01 -14.13
C LYS A 75 14.91 40.34 -15.38
N ALA A 76 15.28 41.42 -16.08
CA ALA A 76 14.65 41.80 -17.34
C ALA A 76 14.84 40.70 -18.40
N SER A 77 16.06 40.18 -18.56
CA SER A 77 16.35 39.06 -19.48
C SER A 77 15.60 37.77 -19.09
N TYR A 78 15.49 37.47 -17.80
CA TYR A 78 14.77 36.30 -17.29
C TYR A 78 13.25 36.38 -17.54
N TYR A 79 12.62 37.53 -17.26
CA TYR A 79 11.19 37.72 -17.53
C TYR A 79 10.89 37.81 -19.03
N LEU A 80 11.79 38.40 -19.81
CA LEU A 80 11.71 38.41 -21.26
C LEU A 80 11.68 36.98 -21.83
N ALA A 81 12.59 36.11 -21.37
CA ALA A 81 12.59 34.71 -21.79
C ALA A 81 11.27 34.02 -21.47
N GLN A 82 10.72 34.19 -20.26
CA GLN A 82 9.42 33.59 -19.88
C GLN A 82 8.25 34.08 -20.74
N ALA A 83 8.22 35.37 -21.08
CA ALA A 83 7.18 35.93 -21.94
C ALA A 83 7.30 35.44 -23.40
N LEU A 84 8.53 35.40 -23.94
CA LEU A 84 8.79 34.94 -25.31
C LEU A 84 8.44 33.46 -25.52
N VAL A 85 8.68 32.62 -24.50
CA VAL A 85 8.22 31.23 -24.50
C VAL A 85 6.69 31.16 -24.68
N SER A 86 5.95 32.00 -23.96
CA SER A 86 4.49 32.03 -24.03
C SER A 86 3.97 32.60 -25.35
N LEU A 87 4.75 33.47 -26.00
CA LEU A 87 4.48 34.00 -27.35
C LEU A 87 4.95 33.10 -28.49
N GLN A 88 5.51 31.91 -28.18
CA GLN A 88 6.06 30.97 -29.15
C GLN A 88 7.28 31.48 -29.95
N ASP A 89 7.94 32.55 -29.49
CA ASP A 89 9.25 32.98 -30.01
C ASP A 89 10.36 32.26 -29.23
N PHE A 90 10.61 31.00 -29.59
CA PHE A 90 11.51 30.14 -28.85
C PHE A 90 12.99 30.52 -29.02
N ASP A 91 13.41 30.97 -30.19
CA ASP A 91 14.80 31.37 -30.42
C ASP A 91 15.12 32.68 -29.69
N GLY A 92 14.19 33.64 -29.69
CA GLY A 92 14.27 34.82 -28.84
C GLY A 92 14.34 34.46 -27.35
N ALA A 93 13.53 33.49 -26.91
CA ALA A 93 13.50 33.03 -25.53
C ALA A 93 14.81 32.38 -25.08
N ILE A 94 15.40 31.49 -25.89
CA ILE A 94 16.68 30.84 -25.58
C ILE A 94 17.79 31.89 -25.49
N ASN A 95 17.85 32.83 -26.43
CA ASN A 95 18.84 33.91 -26.40
C ASN A 95 18.71 34.78 -25.15
N ALA A 96 17.48 35.14 -24.76
CA ALA A 96 17.23 35.89 -23.53
C ALA A 96 17.60 35.09 -22.27
N ALA A 97 17.29 33.79 -22.24
CA ALA A 97 17.64 32.91 -21.12
C ALA A 97 19.16 32.70 -20.98
N MET A 98 19.88 32.53 -22.11
CA MET A 98 21.34 32.41 -22.13
C MET A 98 22.02 33.71 -21.70
N ARG A 99 21.48 34.88 -22.08
CA ARG A 99 21.96 36.17 -21.56
C ARG A 99 21.76 36.29 -20.05
N ALA A 100 20.58 35.92 -19.54
CA ALA A 100 20.34 35.90 -18.09
C ALA A 100 21.31 34.94 -17.37
N HIS A 101 21.61 33.78 -17.97
CA HIS A 101 22.54 32.80 -17.44
C HIS A 101 23.97 33.36 -17.36
N GLY A 102 24.45 34.01 -18.42
CA GLY A 102 25.75 34.70 -18.44
C GLY A 102 25.87 35.78 -17.38
N LEU A 103 24.83 36.62 -17.23
CA LEU A 103 24.80 37.65 -16.19
C LEU A 103 24.80 37.06 -14.76
N CYS A 104 24.10 35.93 -14.54
CA CYS A 104 24.17 35.22 -13.25
C CYS A 104 25.57 34.66 -12.95
N ILE A 105 26.29 34.22 -13.98
CA ILE A 105 27.67 33.75 -13.85
C ILE A 105 28.60 34.89 -13.43
N GLU A 106 28.47 36.05 -14.05
CA GLU A 106 29.30 37.23 -13.76
C GLU A 106 29.01 37.82 -12.37
N THR A 107 27.73 37.87 -11.99
CA THR A 107 27.30 38.43 -10.69
C THR A 107 27.46 37.45 -9.53
N GLY A 108 27.57 36.14 -9.80
CA GLY A 108 27.67 35.11 -8.77
C GLY A 108 26.37 34.88 -7.98
N ASP A 109 25.22 35.24 -8.57
CA ASP A 109 23.91 35.23 -7.92
C ASP A 109 23.43 33.81 -7.55
N ARG A 110 22.69 33.69 -6.44
CA ARG A 110 22.07 32.41 -6.02
C ARG A 110 20.99 31.90 -6.99
N SER A 111 20.54 32.76 -7.90
CA SER A 111 19.49 32.46 -8.87
C SER A 111 19.97 31.59 -10.05
N LEU A 112 21.27 31.28 -10.14
CA LEU A 112 21.86 30.55 -11.27
C LEU A 112 21.11 29.24 -11.58
N ALA A 113 20.82 28.42 -10.56
CA ALA A 113 20.08 27.16 -10.76
C ALA A 113 18.68 27.36 -11.38
N ALA A 114 17.97 28.43 -10.99
CA ALA A 114 16.64 28.73 -11.54
C ALA A 114 16.72 29.24 -12.99
N VAL A 115 17.82 29.91 -13.36
CA VAL A 115 18.06 30.36 -14.74
C VAL A 115 18.51 29.21 -15.62
N THR A 116 19.38 28.31 -15.14
CA THR A 116 19.78 27.09 -15.85
C THR A 116 18.57 26.21 -16.16
N ALA A 117 17.64 26.05 -15.20
CA ALA A 117 16.38 25.35 -15.42
C ALA A 117 15.49 26.04 -16.47
N LEU A 118 15.49 27.37 -16.54
CA LEU A 118 14.76 28.11 -17.58
C LEU A 118 15.37 27.88 -18.96
N VAL A 119 16.70 27.83 -19.10
CA VAL A 119 17.37 27.53 -20.37
C VAL A 119 16.96 26.15 -20.90
N LEU A 120 17.01 25.13 -20.04
CA LEU A 120 16.57 23.77 -20.39
C LEU A 120 15.10 23.75 -20.82
N ARG A 121 14.23 24.45 -20.07
CA ARG A 121 12.81 24.59 -20.42
C ARG A 121 12.61 25.24 -21.79
N CYS A 122 13.30 26.34 -22.11
CA CYS A 122 13.19 26.99 -23.41
C CYS A 122 13.62 26.05 -24.56
N LYS A 123 14.71 25.29 -24.37
CA LYS A 123 15.18 24.31 -25.37
C LYS A 123 14.16 23.18 -25.59
N LYS A 124 13.54 22.68 -24.51
CA LYS A 124 12.47 21.67 -24.56
C LYS A 124 11.27 22.17 -25.36
N GLU A 125 10.74 23.34 -25.01
CA GLU A 125 9.54 23.87 -25.65
C GLU A 125 9.77 24.16 -27.15
N ARG A 126 10.98 24.63 -27.53
CA ARG A 126 11.38 24.75 -28.95
C ARG A 126 11.31 23.42 -29.68
N TRP A 127 11.88 22.37 -29.08
CA TRP A 127 11.91 21.05 -29.70
C TRP A 127 10.50 20.47 -29.82
N GLU A 128 9.68 20.55 -28.76
CA GLU A 128 8.29 20.08 -28.80
C GLU A 128 7.47 20.80 -29.87
N HIS A 129 7.70 22.10 -30.06
CA HIS A 129 7.06 22.87 -31.13
C HIS A 129 7.49 22.38 -32.52
N ASN A 130 8.79 22.21 -32.75
CA ASN A 130 9.34 21.72 -34.01
C ASN A 130 8.88 20.29 -34.30
N GLU A 131 8.82 19.43 -33.28
CA GLU A 131 8.37 18.04 -33.40
C GLU A 131 6.87 17.96 -33.73
N LYS A 132 6.04 18.79 -33.10
CA LYS A 132 4.62 18.92 -33.47
C LYS A 132 4.44 19.42 -34.91
N ARG A 133 5.35 20.29 -35.39
CA ARG A 133 5.34 20.74 -36.77
C ARG A 133 5.72 19.61 -37.72
N ARG A 134 6.83 18.90 -37.45
CA ARG A 134 7.28 17.73 -38.21
C ARG A 134 6.20 16.66 -38.32
N LYS A 135 5.59 16.26 -37.20
CA LYS A 135 4.50 15.25 -37.22
C LYS A 135 3.29 15.66 -38.06
N ARG A 136 2.95 16.95 -38.06
CA ARG A 136 1.88 17.46 -38.92
C ARG A 136 2.29 17.42 -40.39
N GLU A 137 3.49 17.92 -40.70
CA GLU A 137 4.06 17.88 -42.06
C GLU A 137 4.15 16.44 -42.59
N ASP A 138 4.62 15.49 -41.77
CA ASP A 138 4.71 14.07 -42.10
C ASP A 138 3.34 13.46 -42.39
N GLN A 139 2.33 13.77 -41.56
CA GLN A 139 0.97 13.29 -41.76
C GLN A 139 0.34 13.87 -43.03
N TYR A 140 0.55 15.16 -43.31
CA TYR A 140 0.09 15.78 -44.55
C TYR A 140 0.79 15.19 -45.77
N LEU A 141 2.09 14.95 -45.70
CA LEU A 141 2.87 14.37 -46.79
C LEU A 141 2.46 12.91 -47.07
N GLU A 142 2.20 12.11 -46.04
CA GLU A 142 1.72 10.74 -46.21
C GLU A 142 0.39 10.71 -46.97
N VAL A 143 -0.55 11.59 -46.59
CA VAL A 143 -1.86 11.70 -47.27
C VAL A 143 -1.70 12.17 -48.72
N ASP A 144 -0.93 13.23 -48.96
CA ASP A 144 -0.74 13.81 -50.31
C ASP A 144 -0.05 12.83 -51.27
N VAL A 145 0.98 12.10 -50.79
CA VAL A 145 1.69 11.10 -51.60
C VAL A 145 0.77 9.91 -51.91
N VAL A 146 0.03 9.40 -50.93
CA VAL A 146 -0.88 8.27 -51.15
C VAL A 146 -2.00 8.66 -52.10
N GLU A 147 -2.62 9.83 -51.94
CA GLU A 147 -3.66 10.34 -52.84
C GLU A 147 -3.13 10.54 -54.27
N THR A 148 -1.92 11.10 -54.42
CA THR A 148 -1.27 11.24 -55.73
C THR A 148 -1.02 9.88 -56.38
N MET A 149 -0.57 8.88 -55.61
CA MET A 149 -0.34 7.52 -56.12
C MET A 149 -1.64 6.81 -56.49
N GLU A 150 -2.71 6.98 -55.71
CA GLU A 150 -4.04 6.44 -56.02
C GLU A 150 -4.59 7.05 -57.32
N ARG A 151 -4.38 8.35 -57.53
CA ARG A 151 -4.77 9.03 -58.79
C ARG A 151 -3.97 8.53 -60.00
N GLU A 152 -2.65 8.32 -59.86
CA GLU A 152 -1.84 7.75 -60.94
C GLU A 152 -2.18 6.28 -61.20
N LYS A 153 -2.53 5.51 -60.16
CA LYS A 153 -3.07 4.15 -60.29
C LYS A 153 -4.35 4.15 -61.14
N GLU A 154 -5.32 5.02 -60.84
CA GLU A 154 -6.55 5.13 -61.63
C GLU A 154 -6.28 5.48 -63.10
N ARG A 155 -5.34 6.39 -63.36
CA ARG A 155 -4.93 6.74 -64.74
C ARG A 155 -4.29 5.55 -65.45
N ALA A 156 -3.42 4.81 -64.78
CA ALA A 156 -2.80 3.61 -65.35
C ALA A 156 -3.85 2.53 -65.67
N LEU A 157 -4.82 2.31 -64.77
CA LEU A 157 -5.91 1.36 -64.99
C LEU A 157 -6.90 1.78 -66.08
N ALA A 158 -7.04 3.09 -66.33
CA ALA A 158 -7.85 3.62 -67.43
C ALA A 158 -7.15 3.47 -68.79
N ALA A 159 -5.81 3.43 -68.82
CA ALA A 159 -5.02 3.28 -70.04
C ALA A 159 -4.85 1.81 -70.51
N THR A 160 -5.11 0.82 -69.65
CA THR A 160 -5.00 -0.60 -69.98
C THR A 160 -6.30 -1.14 -70.59
N GLU A 161 -6.23 -1.69 -71.81
CA GLU A 161 -7.41 -2.18 -72.56
C GLU A 161 -7.78 -3.65 -72.24
N SER A 162 -6.84 -4.47 -71.76
CA SER A 162 -7.04 -5.89 -71.44
C SER A 162 -7.45 -6.12 -69.97
N GLU A 163 -8.53 -6.88 -69.73
CA GLU A 163 -9.01 -7.19 -68.37
C GLU A 163 -8.01 -7.98 -67.52
N GLY A 164 -7.21 -8.85 -68.14
CA GLY A 164 -6.17 -9.62 -67.44
C GLY A 164 -5.01 -8.75 -66.96
N GLU A 165 -4.52 -7.87 -67.84
CA GLU A 165 -3.42 -6.95 -67.52
C GLU A 165 -3.82 -5.88 -66.50
N ARG A 166 -5.10 -5.50 -66.48
CA ARG A 166 -5.65 -4.56 -65.49
C ARG A 166 -5.51 -5.08 -64.05
N GLY A 167 -5.64 -6.39 -63.84
CA GLY A 167 -5.43 -7.04 -62.54
C GLY A 167 -3.98 -6.97 -62.08
N ASP A 168 -3.03 -7.26 -62.99
CA ASP A 168 -1.60 -7.22 -62.70
C ASP A 168 -1.11 -5.80 -62.41
N VAL A 169 -1.56 -4.81 -63.19
CA VAL A 169 -1.26 -3.39 -62.97
C VAL A 169 -1.83 -2.91 -61.63
N ALA A 170 -3.06 -3.30 -61.28
CA ALA A 170 -3.66 -2.96 -59.99
C ALA A 170 -2.81 -3.50 -58.82
N ALA A 171 -2.40 -4.77 -58.90
CA ALA A 171 -1.58 -5.42 -57.89
C ALA A 171 -0.20 -4.77 -57.74
N GLU A 172 0.44 -4.36 -58.84
CA GLU A 172 1.73 -3.65 -58.80
C GLU A 172 1.62 -2.29 -58.09
N TRP A 173 0.57 -1.51 -58.40
CA TRP A 173 0.33 -0.23 -57.75
C TRP A 173 -0.07 -0.37 -56.28
N ASP A 174 -0.86 -1.39 -55.93
CA ASP A 174 -1.19 -1.69 -54.54
C ASP A 174 0.05 -2.10 -53.73
N ALA A 175 0.98 -2.84 -54.34
CA ALA A 175 2.27 -3.14 -53.73
C ALA A 175 3.10 -1.86 -53.51
N LYS A 176 3.17 -0.97 -54.50
CA LYS A 176 3.88 0.33 -54.39
C LYS A 176 3.28 1.23 -53.29
N ILE A 177 1.95 1.32 -53.19
CA ILE A 177 1.28 2.10 -52.14
C ILE A 177 1.55 1.48 -50.76
N THR A 178 1.50 0.15 -50.66
CA THR A 178 1.82 -0.57 -49.42
C THR A 178 3.27 -0.34 -49.00
N ASP A 179 4.21 -0.34 -49.94
CA ASP A 179 5.63 -0.05 -49.69
C ASP A 179 5.84 1.38 -49.17
N ILE A 180 5.16 2.37 -49.75
CA ILE A 180 5.22 3.76 -49.27
C ILE A 180 4.64 3.88 -47.86
N ARG A 181 3.48 3.29 -47.58
CA ARG A 181 2.89 3.27 -46.22
C ARG A 181 3.85 2.65 -45.21
N ARG A 182 4.52 1.55 -45.58
CA ARG A 182 5.55 0.91 -44.75
C ARG A 182 6.75 1.81 -44.46
N VAL A 183 7.18 2.66 -45.40
CA VAL A 183 8.25 3.65 -45.18
C VAL A 183 7.86 4.65 -44.09
N PHE A 184 6.64 5.20 -44.16
CA PHE A 184 6.10 6.11 -43.14
C PHE A 184 5.91 5.42 -41.77
N GLU A 185 5.46 4.16 -41.75
CA GLU A 185 5.36 3.36 -40.52
C GLU A 185 6.74 3.10 -39.89
N THR A 186 7.74 2.78 -40.70
CA THR A 186 9.11 2.56 -40.23
C THR A 186 9.72 3.83 -39.63
N ALA A 187 9.44 4.99 -40.25
CA ALA A 187 9.86 6.29 -39.73
C ALA A 187 9.18 6.60 -38.38
N ARG A 188 7.86 6.33 -38.25
CA ARG A 188 7.12 6.45 -36.99
C ARG A 188 7.67 5.53 -35.90
N ALA A 189 7.91 4.27 -36.22
CA ALA A 189 8.44 3.28 -35.28
C ALA A 189 9.83 3.66 -34.73
N LYS A 190 10.70 4.27 -35.56
CA LYS A 190 11.98 4.82 -35.09
C LYS A 190 11.80 6.01 -34.14
N GLY A 191 10.81 6.87 -34.38
CA GLY A 191 10.47 8.01 -33.49
C GLY A 191 9.84 7.60 -32.15
N GLU A 192 9.27 6.39 -32.07
CA GLU A 192 8.70 5.78 -30.87
C GLU A 192 9.69 4.93 -30.08
N GLN A 193 10.93 4.77 -30.57
CA GLN A 193 11.96 3.99 -29.90
C GLN A 193 12.33 4.59 -28.53
N ARG A 194 12.74 3.72 -27.60
CA ARG A 194 13.05 4.06 -26.21
C ARG A 194 14.05 5.20 -26.13
N ARG A 195 13.60 6.31 -25.54
CA ARG A 195 14.37 7.54 -25.34
C ARG A 195 15.29 7.36 -24.13
N GLU A 196 16.59 7.23 -24.37
CA GLU A 196 17.61 7.11 -23.32
C GLU A 196 18.64 8.23 -23.46
N VAL A 197 18.94 8.91 -22.35
CA VAL A 197 19.98 9.94 -22.32
C VAL A 197 21.27 9.26 -21.88
N PRO A 198 22.38 9.42 -22.61
CA PRO A 198 23.65 8.83 -22.20
C PRO A 198 24.08 9.29 -20.81
N ASP A 199 24.49 8.36 -19.94
CA ASP A 199 24.89 8.66 -18.56
C ASP A 199 25.99 9.73 -18.46
N TRP A 200 26.87 9.81 -19.45
CA TRP A 200 27.97 10.79 -19.48
C TRP A 200 27.51 12.24 -19.72
N LEU A 201 26.27 12.46 -20.16
CA LEU A 201 25.66 13.79 -20.35
C LEU A 201 24.91 14.30 -19.12
N ILE A 202 24.80 13.49 -18.08
CA ILE A 202 23.95 13.76 -16.93
C ILE A 202 24.80 14.20 -15.73
N ASP A 203 24.34 15.25 -15.07
CA ASP A 203 24.90 15.72 -13.81
C ASP A 203 24.50 14.81 -12.64
N ASP A 204 25.46 14.29 -11.88
CA ASP A 204 25.19 13.40 -10.74
C ASP A 204 24.42 14.08 -9.58
N ILE A 205 24.41 15.42 -9.53
CA ILE A 205 23.71 16.16 -8.47
C ILE A 205 22.26 16.47 -8.86
N THR A 206 22.06 17.04 -10.06
CA THR A 206 20.73 17.47 -10.53
C THR A 206 20.00 16.43 -11.36
N PHE A 207 20.69 15.38 -11.82
CA PHE A 207 20.18 14.38 -12.74
C PHE A 207 19.60 14.96 -14.04
N ASN A 208 20.08 16.15 -14.43
CA ASN A 208 19.72 16.82 -15.68
C ASN A 208 20.91 16.85 -16.66
N VAL A 209 20.62 17.09 -17.94
CA VAL A 209 21.65 17.28 -18.96
C VAL A 209 22.46 18.54 -18.66
N PHE A 210 23.79 18.46 -18.82
CA PHE A 210 24.69 19.59 -18.62
C PHE A 210 24.34 20.80 -19.49
N VAL A 211 24.35 21.99 -18.87
CA VAL A 211 24.26 23.29 -19.56
C VAL A 211 25.61 24.01 -19.48
N ASP A 212 26.23 24.01 -18.30
CA ASP A 212 27.56 24.57 -18.07
C ASP A 212 28.39 23.63 -17.17
N PRO A 213 28.91 22.52 -17.73
CA PRO A 213 29.64 21.52 -16.96
C PRO A 213 31.02 22.02 -16.51
N TRP A 214 31.34 21.75 -15.24
CA TRP A 214 32.60 22.07 -14.58
C TRP A 214 33.25 20.78 -14.07
N VAL A 215 34.52 20.57 -14.43
CA VAL A 215 35.30 19.40 -14.03
C VAL A 215 36.11 19.69 -12.77
N THR A 216 36.08 18.75 -11.83
CA THR A 216 36.90 18.77 -10.61
C THR A 216 38.30 18.22 -10.90
N LYS A 217 39.25 18.41 -9.96
CA LYS A 217 40.60 17.85 -10.08
C LYS A 217 40.63 16.31 -10.15
N THR A 218 39.57 15.65 -9.69
CA THR A 218 39.41 14.20 -9.75
C THR A 218 38.91 13.72 -11.13
N GLY A 219 38.62 14.64 -12.04
CA GLY A 219 38.18 14.35 -13.40
C GLY A 219 36.66 14.18 -13.56
N LYS A 220 35.88 14.31 -12.48
CA LYS A 220 34.42 14.22 -12.54
C LYS A 220 33.82 15.58 -12.92
N SER A 221 32.85 15.59 -13.82
CA SER A 221 32.13 16.80 -14.24
C SER A 221 30.79 16.92 -13.53
N TYR A 222 30.46 18.14 -13.11
CA TYR A 222 29.21 18.52 -12.46
C TYR A 222 28.66 19.80 -13.10
N GLU A 223 27.36 20.03 -12.99
CA GLU A 223 26.77 21.29 -13.43
C GLU A 223 27.24 22.44 -12.53
N ARG A 224 27.65 23.58 -13.13
CA ARG A 224 28.22 24.73 -12.41
C ARG A 224 27.35 25.17 -11.24
N ALA A 225 26.05 25.31 -11.47
CA ALA A 225 25.11 25.75 -10.44
C ALA A 225 25.10 24.81 -9.22
N SER A 226 25.15 23.51 -9.49
CA SER A 226 25.06 22.44 -8.49
C SER A 226 26.33 22.33 -7.65
N ILE A 227 27.50 22.31 -8.31
CA ILE A 227 28.79 22.20 -7.61
C ILE A 227 29.10 23.46 -6.79
N MET A 228 28.72 24.64 -7.29
CA MET A 228 28.88 25.88 -6.53
C MET A 228 28.02 25.92 -5.27
N GLU A 229 26.78 25.43 -5.34
CA GLU A 229 25.93 25.32 -4.15
C GLU A 229 26.42 24.22 -3.19
N HIS A 230 26.93 23.11 -3.71
CA HIS A 230 27.55 22.06 -2.88
C HIS A 230 28.76 22.60 -2.11
N LEU A 231 29.71 23.25 -2.79
CA LEU A 231 30.92 23.79 -2.18
C LEU A 231 30.66 24.90 -1.14
N ARG A 232 29.54 25.62 -1.27
CA ARG A 232 29.08 26.57 -0.22
C ARG A 232 28.67 25.86 1.07
N ARG A 233 28.16 24.62 0.98
CA ARG A 233 27.69 23.83 2.14
C ARG A 233 28.78 22.91 2.68
N HIS A 234 29.51 22.25 1.79
CA HIS A 234 30.53 21.25 2.09
C HIS A 234 31.75 21.45 1.16
N PRO A 235 32.93 21.82 1.70
CA PRO A 235 34.14 22.06 0.91
C PRO A 235 34.86 20.75 0.52
N SER A 236 34.10 19.82 -0.08
CA SER A 236 34.58 18.50 -0.51
C SER A 236 33.99 18.14 -1.86
N ASP A 237 34.65 17.27 -2.61
CA ASP A 237 34.13 16.69 -3.83
C ASP A 237 32.91 15.80 -3.52
N PRO A 238 31.76 15.97 -4.21
CA PRO A 238 30.53 15.25 -3.90
C PRO A 238 30.65 13.73 -3.96
N LEU A 239 31.50 13.19 -4.85
CA LEU A 239 31.65 11.76 -5.09
C LEU A 239 32.79 11.17 -4.27
N THR A 240 33.98 11.76 -4.38
CA THR A 240 35.22 11.23 -3.78
C THR A 240 35.44 11.67 -2.34
N ARG A 241 34.71 12.70 -1.88
CA ARG A 241 34.84 13.33 -0.55
C ARG A 241 36.21 13.95 -0.27
N GLU A 242 37.06 14.08 -1.29
CA GLU A 242 38.34 14.77 -1.17
C GLU A 242 38.13 16.28 -0.98
N PRO A 243 39.01 16.98 -0.26
CA PRO A 243 38.89 18.43 -0.10
C PRO A 243 39.00 19.13 -1.46
N LEU A 244 37.98 19.91 -1.83
CA LEU A 244 37.86 20.56 -3.13
C LEU A 244 37.62 22.06 -2.94
N GLN A 245 38.45 22.88 -3.59
CA GLN A 245 38.34 24.34 -3.56
C GLN A 245 37.75 24.88 -4.87
N LEU A 246 37.06 26.02 -4.80
CA LEU A 246 36.43 26.66 -5.96
C LEU A 246 37.45 26.98 -7.08
N ALA A 247 38.68 27.32 -6.71
CA ALA A 247 39.77 27.63 -7.66
C ALA A 247 40.30 26.40 -8.42
N GLU A 248 40.01 25.19 -7.94
CA GLU A 248 40.44 23.93 -8.57
C GLU A 248 39.47 23.45 -9.64
N LEU A 249 38.27 24.03 -9.72
CA LEU A 249 37.29 23.69 -10.75
C LEU A 249 37.64 24.35 -12.09
N ARG A 250 37.44 23.62 -13.19
CA ARG A 250 37.68 24.10 -14.56
C ARG A 250 36.43 23.90 -15.42
N PRO A 251 36.07 24.84 -16.32
CA PRO A 251 34.97 24.64 -17.26
C PRO A 251 35.31 23.51 -18.24
N ASN A 252 34.40 22.55 -18.41
CA ASN A 252 34.56 21.46 -19.36
C ASN A 252 33.92 21.83 -20.71
N LEU A 253 34.68 22.56 -21.53
CA LEU A 253 34.19 23.08 -22.82
C LEU A 253 33.80 21.96 -23.80
N ALA A 254 34.51 20.83 -23.77
CA ALA A 254 34.25 19.71 -24.67
C ALA A 254 32.90 19.04 -24.34
N LEU A 255 32.64 18.79 -23.05
CA LEU A 255 31.38 18.23 -22.60
C LEU A 255 30.22 19.20 -22.82
N ARG A 256 30.46 20.50 -22.68
CA ARG A 256 29.45 21.54 -22.98
C ARG A 256 29.05 21.51 -24.45
N GLN A 257 30.02 21.43 -25.36
CA GLN A 257 29.76 21.33 -26.80
C GLN A 257 28.99 20.05 -27.14
N ALA A 258 29.41 18.91 -26.59
CA ALA A 258 28.74 17.63 -26.79
C ALA A 258 27.29 17.63 -26.26
N ALA A 259 27.05 18.24 -25.10
CA ALA A 259 25.70 18.39 -24.54
C ALA A 259 24.83 19.32 -25.40
N GLU A 260 25.39 20.38 -25.96
CA GLU A 260 24.67 21.30 -26.84
C GLU A 260 24.29 20.63 -28.17
N GLU A 261 25.22 19.92 -28.80
CA GLU A 261 24.97 19.13 -30.01
C GLU A 261 23.88 18.08 -29.75
N PHE A 262 24.01 17.31 -28.67
CA PHE A 262 23.02 16.31 -28.29
C PHE A 262 21.62 16.93 -28.06
N LEU A 263 21.52 18.07 -27.36
CA LEU A 263 20.23 18.74 -27.12
C LEU A 263 19.63 19.37 -28.38
N ASN A 264 20.44 19.73 -29.39
CA ASN A 264 19.93 20.23 -30.65
C ASN A 264 19.25 19.12 -31.47
N GLU A 265 19.80 17.91 -31.44
CA GLU A 265 19.21 16.73 -32.08
C GLU A 265 18.08 16.13 -31.24
N ASN A 266 18.27 16.08 -29.91
CA ASN A 266 17.45 15.37 -28.94
C ASN A 266 16.90 16.32 -27.86
N GLY A 267 16.16 17.37 -28.26
CA GLY A 267 15.64 18.37 -27.32
C GLY A 267 14.62 17.84 -26.30
N TRP A 268 14.09 16.63 -26.51
CA TRP A 268 13.31 15.90 -25.50
C TRP A 268 14.13 15.56 -24.24
N ALA A 269 15.46 15.47 -24.34
CA ALA A 269 16.36 15.13 -23.24
C ALA A 269 16.58 16.25 -22.22
N ALA A 270 16.05 17.45 -22.47
CA ALA A 270 16.17 18.59 -21.55
C ALA A 270 15.47 18.37 -20.19
N ASP A 271 14.66 17.31 -20.05
CA ASP A 271 13.97 16.93 -18.82
C ASP A 271 14.24 15.44 -18.48
N CYS A 272 15.45 15.15 -18.03
CA CYS A 272 15.85 13.81 -17.56
C CYS A 272 15.18 13.42 -16.22
N SER A 273 14.50 14.36 -15.55
CA SER A 273 13.86 14.11 -14.24
C SER A 273 12.74 13.07 -14.30
N THR A 274 12.10 12.89 -15.46
CA THR A 274 11.13 11.83 -15.74
C THR A 274 11.73 10.49 -16.13
N VAL A 275 13.03 10.42 -16.47
CA VAL A 275 13.70 9.19 -16.93
C VAL A 275 14.41 8.46 -15.77
N TYR A 276 14.93 9.20 -14.78
CA TYR A 276 15.67 8.63 -13.64
C TYR A 276 14.87 8.50 -12.34
N SER A 277 13.56 8.78 -12.33
CA SER A 277 12.72 8.53 -11.13
C SER A 277 12.56 7.04 -10.77
N ASN A 278 13.09 6.12 -11.59
CA ASN A 278 13.06 4.67 -11.34
C ASN A 278 14.38 4.07 -10.85
N HIS A 279 15.48 4.82 -10.75
CA HIS A 279 16.74 4.30 -10.23
C HIS A 279 17.35 5.23 -9.17
N THR A 280 17.67 4.63 -8.02
CA THR A 280 18.45 5.17 -6.89
C THR A 280 17.89 6.35 -6.08
N ARG A 281 17.09 6.04 -5.04
CA ARG A 281 17.10 6.83 -3.79
C ARG A 281 18.00 6.12 -2.76
N ILE A 282 19.30 6.41 -2.83
CA ILE A 282 20.22 6.29 -1.69
C ILE A 282 20.23 7.67 -1.00
N GLY A 283 20.20 7.64 0.34
CA GLY A 283 19.76 8.75 1.16
C GLY A 283 20.62 10.01 1.13
N SER A 284 19.94 11.14 1.28
CA SER A 284 20.34 12.22 2.19
C SER A 284 19.09 12.97 2.62
N HIS A 285 18.91 13.04 3.93
CA HIS A 285 17.93 13.91 4.59
C HIS A 285 18.32 15.39 4.39
N GLU A 286 17.33 16.26 4.60
CA GLU A 286 17.42 17.74 4.66
C GLU A 286 17.23 18.49 3.33
N ALA A 287 15.96 18.60 2.92
CA ALA A 287 15.49 19.78 2.20
C ALA A 287 14.29 20.38 2.96
N CYS A 288 14.52 21.57 3.52
CA CYS A 288 13.53 22.42 4.17
C CYS A 288 12.31 22.66 3.28
N PHE A 289 11.15 22.08 3.63
CA PHE A 289 9.86 22.55 3.16
C PHE A 289 9.45 23.78 3.98
N VAL A 290 9.59 24.97 3.40
CA VAL A 290 8.95 26.19 3.92
C VAL A 290 7.44 26.06 3.68
N TYR A 291 6.70 25.67 4.72
CA TYR A 291 5.24 25.77 4.76
C TYR A 291 4.84 27.25 4.84
N SER A 292 4.29 27.80 3.75
CA SER A 292 3.54 29.05 3.79
C SER A 292 2.07 28.75 4.14
N SER A 293 1.74 28.79 5.43
CA SER A 293 0.36 28.75 5.92
C SER A 293 -0.37 30.07 5.60
N ARG A 294 -1.16 30.13 4.52
CA ARG A 294 -2.12 31.23 4.32
C ARG A 294 -3.45 30.92 5.00
N LYS A 295 -3.69 31.57 6.15
CA LYS A 295 -5.02 31.80 6.71
C LYS A 295 -5.70 32.89 5.88
N LEU A 296 -6.82 32.57 5.24
CA LEU A 296 -7.71 33.56 4.63
C LEU A 296 -8.92 33.75 5.56
N ILE A 297 -9.05 34.97 6.08
CA ILE A 297 -10.22 35.46 6.81
C ILE A 297 -11.00 36.33 5.81
N VAL A 298 -12.25 35.97 5.52
CA VAL A 298 -13.22 36.88 4.90
C VAL A 298 -14.61 36.64 5.49
N ASN A 299 -15.22 37.70 6.01
CA ASN A 299 -16.62 37.90 6.44
C ASN A 299 -17.16 37.14 7.67
N GLY A 300 -16.70 37.53 8.86
CA GLY A 300 -17.58 37.90 10.00
C GLY A 300 -18.63 36.93 10.57
N ARG A 301 -18.78 35.70 10.08
CA ARG A 301 -19.66 34.68 10.66
C ARG A 301 -18.96 33.34 10.69
N ARG A 302 -18.65 32.86 11.91
CA ARG A 302 -18.15 31.50 12.16
C ARG A 302 -19.22 30.49 11.77
N ARG A 303 -19.10 29.86 10.60
CA ARG A 303 -19.67 28.53 10.34
C ARG A 303 -18.52 27.56 10.14
N LEU A 304 -18.39 26.61 11.06
CA LEU A 304 -17.47 25.48 10.95
C LEU A 304 -17.92 24.61 9.77
N TRP A 305 -17.29 24.79 8.62
CA TRP A 305 -17.29 23.74 7.59
C TRP A 305 -16.11 22.84 7.88
N THR A 306 -16.36 21.70 8.51
CA THR A 306 -15.40 20.60 8.56
C THR A 306 -15.12 20.17 7.11
N LYS A 307 -13.95 20.57 6.58
CA LYS A 307 -13.41 19.99 5.34
C LYS A 307 -13.44 18.47 5.49
N ARG A 308 -14.30 17.79 4.74
CA ARG A 308 -14.13 16.36 4.45
C ARG A 308 -12.71 16.23 3.86
N ARG A 309 -11.84 15.44 4.49
CA ARG A 309 -10.69 14.86 3.78
C ARG A 309 -11.31 13.96 2.71
N GLY A 310 -11.51 14.52 1.53
CA GLY A 310 -11.96 13.83 0.33
C GLY A 310 -10.93 14.11 -0.75
N PHE A 311 -10.70 13.11 -1.59
CA PHE A 311 -9.84 13.12 -2.77
C PHE A 311 -9.71 14.53 -3.39
N CYS A 312 -8.48 15.03 -3.50
CA CYS A 312 -8.24 16.19 -4.34
C CYS A 312 -8.37 15.75 -5.80
N LEU A 313 -9.58 15.86 -6.38
CA LEU A 313 -9.91 15.70 -7.80
C LEU A 313 -9.19 16.73 -8.72
N GLY A 314 -8.09 17.32 -8.28
CA GLY A 314 -7.48 18.51 -8.90
C GLY A 314 -6.82 18.28 -10.26
N ARG A 315 -6.78 17.03 -10.79
CA ARG A 315 -6.14 16.71 -12.08
C ARG A 315 -6.71 15.52 -12.86
N SER A 316 -7.80 14.88 -12.44
CA SER A 316 -8.33 13.72 -13.18
C SER A 316 -9.26 14.14 -14.32
N SER A 317 -9.05 13.55 -15.49
CA SER A 317 -9.93 13.70 -16.65
C SER A 317 -10.93 12.53 -16.71
N MET A 318 -12.20 12.81 -17.03
CA MET A 318 -13.26 11.81 -17.01
C MET A 318 -14.20 11.99 -18.20
N ARG A 319 -14.47 10.92 -18.94
CA ARG A 319 -15.48 10.92 -20.01
C ARG A 319 -16.82 10.42 -19.51
N LEU A 320 -17.90 11.07 -19.92
CA LEU A 320 -19.27 10.70 -19.58
C LEU A 320 -20.12 10.63 -20.85
N ILE A 321 -21.06 9.68 -20.90
CA ILE A 321 -22.07 9.57 -21.95
C ILE A 321 -23.20 10.54 -21.61
N ASN A 322 -23.54 11.44 -22.53
CA ASN A 322 -24.77 12.21 -22.43
C ASN A 322 -25.97 11.26 -22.67
N VAL A 323 -26.86 11.17 -21.70
CA VAL A 323 -27.97 10.23 -21.68
C VAL A 323 -28.97 10.49 -22.82
N ARG A 324 -29.07 11.73 -23.34
CA ARG A 324 -30.00 12.09 -24.42
C ARG A 324 -29.37 11.90 -25.79
N THR A 325 -28.19 12.49 -26.02
CA THR A 325 -27.51 12.47 -27.33
C THR A 325 -26.71 11.18 -27.56
N LYS A 326 -26.38 10.44 -26.49
CA LYS A 326 -25.50 9.26 -26.47
C LYS A 326 -24.06 9.56 -26.90
N GLU A 327 -23.69 10.83 -26.98
CA GLU A 327 -22.32 11.27 -27.26
C GLU A 327 -21.47 11.25 -26.00
N ILE A 328 -20.16 11.10 -26.15
CA ILE A 328 -19.22 11.11 -25.05
C ILE A 328 -18.63 12.51 -24.90
N THR A 329 -18.69 13.08 -23.70
CA THR A 329 -18.13 14.39 -23.35
C THR A 329 -17.01 14.22 -22.31
N LEU A 330 -15.91 14.95 -22.49
CA LEU A 330 -14.76 14.94 -21.57
C LEU A 330 -14.87 16.08 -20.56
N PHE A 331 -14.69 15.75 -19.28
CA PHE A 331 -14.71 16.68 -18.15
C PHE A 331 -13.38 16.62 -17.39
N TYR A 332 -13.06 17.71 -16.69
CA TYR A 332 -11.83 17.83 -15.91
C TYR A 332 -12.14 18.25 -14.47
N GLY A 333 -11.68 17.45 -13.50
CA GLY A 333 -11.74 17.77 -12.07
C GLY A 333 -13.10 18.31 -11.59
N HIS A 334 -13.13 19.57 -11.19
CA HIS A 334 -14.30 20.22 -10.58
C HIS A 334 -15.46 20.53 -11.55
N ASP A 335 -15.25 20.43 -12.86
CA ASP A 335 -16.28 20.70 -13.87
C ASP A 335 -17.18 19.50 -14.17
N THR A 336 -17.02 18.41 -13.41
CA THR A 336 -17.77 17.16 -13.63
C THR A 336 -19.22 17.31 -13.12
N PRO A 337 -20.25 17.19 -13.99
CA PRO A 337 -21.66 17.29 -13.58
C PRO A 337 -22.08 16.06 -12.76
N PRO A 338 -23.23 16.08 -12.07
CA PRO A 338 -23.80 14.87 -11.47
C PRO A 338 -24.05 13.79 -12.54
N TYR A 339 -23.61 12.56 -12.27
CA TYR A 339 -23.75 11.43 -13.19
C TYR A 339 -24.18 10.14 -12.47
N ALA A 340 -24.82 9.25 -13.23
CA ALA A 340 -25.02 7.86 -12.86
C ALA A 340 -23.80 7.03 -13.26
N ILE A 341 -23.53 5.94 -12.54
CA ILE A 341 -22.44 5.02 -12.86
C ILE A 341 -22.95 3.58 -13.00
N LEU A 342 -22.51 2.86 -14.04
CA LEU A 342 -22.95 1.48 -14.30
C LEU A 342 -21.90 0.47 -13.80
N SER A 343 -22.26 -0.30 -12.79
CA SER A 343 -21.52 -1.47 -12.32
C SER A 343 -22.06 -2.73 -13.00
N HIS A 344 -21.19 -3.52 -13.62
CA HIS A 344 -21.60 -4.72 -14.34
C HIS A 344 -20.45 -5.73 -14.49
N THR A 345 -20.78 -6.97 -14.89
CA THR A 345 -19.75 -7.98 -15.22
C THR A 345 -19.59 -8.11 -16.73
N TRP A 346 -18.34 -8.16 -17.20
CA TRP A 346 -18.06 -8.24 -18.64
C TRP A 346 -18.38 -9.63 -19.19
N ALA A 347 -19.04 -9.66 -20.34
CA ALA A 347 -19.38 -10.86 -21.09
C ALA A 347 -18.51 -11.04 -22.36
N GLY A 348 -17.19 -10.80 -22.25
CA GLY A 348 -16.23 -10.96 -23.35
C GLY A 348 -16.47 -9.96 -24.49
N ASP A 349 -16.44 -10.44 -25.73
CA ASP A 349 -16.58 -9.63 -26.96
C ASP A 349 -17.96 -8.98 -27.15
N ASN A 350 -18.91 -9.26 -26.25
CA ASN A 350 -20.25 -8.69 -26.23
C ASN A 350 -20.30 -7.27 -25.65
N GLU A 351 -19.20 -6.78 -25.07
CA GLU A 351 -19.09 -5.40 -24.60
C GLU A 351 -18.77 -4.42 -25.73
N VAL A 352 -19.14 -3.16 -25.55
CA VAL A 352 -18.84 -2.09 -26.52
C VAL A 352 -17.65 -1.29 -26.02
N SER A 353 -16.59 -1.19 -26.84
CA SER A 353 -15.41 -0.39 -26.51
C SER A 353 -15.65 1.11 -26.74
N TYR A 354 -14.72 1.96 -26.28
CA TYR A 354 -14.74 3.38 -26.59
C TYR A 354 -14.76 3.64 -28.11
N GLN A 355 -13.88 2.96 -28.85
CA GLN A 355 -13.76 3.09 -30.31
C GLN A 355 -15.07 2.72 -31.02
N GLU A 356 -15.68 1.60 -30.62
CA GLU A 356 -16.94 1.12 -31.19
C GLU A 356 -18.12 2.05 -30.85
N TRP A 357 -18.09 2.72 -29.69
CA TRP A 357 -19.13 3.66 -29.30
C TRP A 357 -19.04 4.98 -30.08
N THR A 358 -17.82 5.43 -30.36
CA THR A 358 -17.54 6.66 -31.14
C THR A 358 -17.63 6.47 -32.65
N ALA A 359 -17.69 5.23 -33.14
CA ALA A 359 -17.78 4.95 -34.56
C ALA A 359 -19.12 5.46 -35.16
N PRO A 360 -19.15 5.85 -36.45
CA PRO A 360 -20.37 6.28 -37.13
C PRO A 360 -21.50 5.24 -37.09
N LEU A 361 -21.12 3.95 -37.14
CA LEU A 361 -22.03 2.81 -37.03
C LEU A 361 -21.81 2.12 -35.68
N ARG A 362 -22.70 2.38 -34.72
CA ARG A 362 -22.64 1.75 -33.40
C ARG A 362 -23.13 0.30 -33.45
N PRO A 363 -22.50 -0.63 -32.69
CA PRO A 363 -22.83 -2.05 -32.73
C PRO A 363 -24.09 -2.37 -31.91
N THR A 364 -25.27 -2.01 -32.43
CA THR A 364 -26.58 -2.18 -31.75
C THR A 364 -26.95 -3.64 -31.49
N PHE A 365 -26.34 -4.59 -32.21
CA PHE A 365 -26.53 -6.02 -32.03
C PHE A 365 -25.85 -6.56 -30.76
N LYS A 366 -24.82 -5.88 -30.24
CA LYS A 366 -24.08 -6.35 -29.06
C LYS A 366 -24.95 -6.24 -27.79
N PRO A 367 -25.02 -7.29 -26.96
CA PRO A 367 -25.72 -7.24 -25.68
C PRO A 367 -25.25 -6.11 -24.76
N GLY A 368 -23.95 -5.80 -24.76
CA GLY A 368 -23.37 -4.68 -24.00
C GLY A 368 -23.95 -3.33 -24.41
N TYR A 369 -24.27 -3.12 -25.69
CA TYR A 369 -24.93 -1.90 -26.16
C TYR A 369 -26.32 -1.74 -25.54
N ARG A 370 -27.14 -2.79 -25.59
CA ARG A 370 -28.51 -2.77 -25.03
C ARG A 370 -28.51 -2.50 -23.53
N LYS A 371 -27.55 -3.09 -22.80
CA LYS A 371 -27.34 -2.84 -21.38
C LYS A 371 -27.01 -1.36 -21.10
N ILE A 372 -26.09 -0.75 -21.85
CA ILE A 372 -25.74 0.67 -21.67
C ILE A 372 -26.93 1.58 -22.02
N MET A 373 -27.71 1.22 -23.04
CA MET A 373 -28.92 1.96 -23.42
C MET A 373 -29.99 1.91 -22.33
N ALA A 374 -30.22 0.74 -21.72
CA ALA A 374 -31.13 0.61 -20.60
C ALA A 374 -30.63 1.38 -19.36
N ALA A 375 -29.32 1.39 -19.09
CA ALA A 375 -28.72 2.23 -18.05
C ALA A 375 -28.94 3.73 -18.30
N CYS A 376 -28.85 4.17 -19.57
CA CYS A 376 -29.17 5.54 -19.94
C CYS A 376 -30.65 5.87 -19.68
N LEU A 377 -31.57 4.97 -20.05
CA LEU A 377 -33.00 5.17 -19.78
C LEU A 377 -33.27 5.27 -18.27
N GLN A 378 -32.62 4.46 -17.45
CA GLN A 378 -32.73 4.56 -15.99
C GLN A 378 -32.16 5.88 -15.46
N ALA A 379 -31.01 6.33 -15.97
CA ALA A 379 -30.43 7.62 -15.60
C ALA A 379 -31.36 8.79 -15.94
N GLU A 380 -32.04 8.74 -17.09
CA GLU A 380 -33.02 9.74 -17.50
C GLU A 380 -34.24 9.76 -16.54
N GLN A 381 -34.72 8.59 -16.13
CA GLN A 381 -35.81 8.47 -15.15
C GLN A 381 -35.41 9.02 -13.77
N ASP A 382 -34.15 8.86 -13.38
CA ASP A 382 -33.60 9.40 -12.13
C ASP A 382 -33.22 10.89 -12.23
N GLY A 383 -33.43 11.52 -13.40
CA GLY A 383 -33.18 12.95 -13.63
C GLY A 383 -31.70 13.32 -13.83
N LEU A 384 -30.87 12.38 -14.30
CA LEU A 384 -29.45 12.56 -14.55
C LEU A 384 -29.15 12.63 -16.05
N ASP A 385 -28.42 13.66 -16.47
CA ASP A 385 -28.08 13.87 -17.89
C ASP A 385 -26.83 13.09 -18.35
N TYR A 386 -26.07 12.52 -17.43
CA TYR A 386 -24.80 11.85 -17.71
C TYR A 386 -24.68 10.46 -17.07
N LEU A 387 -24.06 9.55 -17.81
CA LEU A 387 -23.77 8.17 -17.39
C LEU A 387 -22.29 7.84 -17.61
N TRP A 388 -21.65 7.17 -16.64
CA TRP A 388 -20.32 6.59 -16.80
C TRP A 388 -20.38 5.07 -16.87
N VAL A 389 -19.60 4.48 -17.79
CA VAL A 389 -19.41 3.03 -17.94
C VAL A 389 -17.95 2.73 -18.27
N ASP A 390 -17.33 1.82 -17.52
CA ASP A 390 -15.91 1.46 -17.65
C ASP A 390 -15.51 0.89 -19.02
N THR A 391 -16.45 0.29 -19.76
CA THR A 391 -16.18 -0.35 -21.05
C THR A 391 -15.97 0.64 -22.19
N ASN A 392 -16.72 1.76 -22.21
CA ASN A 392 -16.70 2.74 -23.29
C ASN A 392 -16.35 4.17 -22.85
N CYS A 393 -16.26 4.47 -21.56
CA CYS A 393 -15.81 5.79 -21.09
C CYS A 393 -14.30 5.85 -20.83
N ILE A 394 -13.60 4.71 -20.88
CA ILE A 394 -12.14 4.64 -20.77
C ILE A 394 -11.58 4.17 -22.11
N ASP A 395 -10.63 4.93 -22.65
CA ASP A 395 -9.85 4.48 -23.79
C ASP A 395 -8.75 3.50 -23.33
N LYS A 396 -9.06 2.21 -23.46
CA LYS A 396 -8.16 1.12 -23.07
C LYS A 396 -6.95 0.98 -24.00
N THR A 397 -6.90 1.69 -25.14
CA THR A 397 -5.72 1.71 -26.03
C THR A 397 -4.63 2.65 -25.51
N SER A 398 -4.99 3.63 -24.70
CA SER A 398 -4.06 4.52 -24.01
C SER A 398 -3.67 3.96 -22.65
N SER A 399 -2.44 3.47 -22.52
CA SER A 399 -1.92 2.93 -21.25
C SER A 399 -1.85 3.98 -20.13
N ALA A 400 -1.60 5.24 -20.49
CA ALA A 400 -1.61 6.37 -19.57
C ALA A 400 -3.03 6.63 -19.01
N GLU A 401 -4.03 6.65 -19.90
CA GLU A 401 -5.42 6.87 -19.49
C GLU A 401 -5.95 5.70 -18.67
N LEU A 402 -5.65 4.45 -19.07
CA LEU A 402 -6.03 3.26 -18.33
C LEU A 402 -5.43 3.28 -16.90
N SER A 403 -4.19 3.74 -16.77
CA SER A 403 -3.51 3.86 -15.47
C SER A 403 -4.13 4.96 -14.60
N GLU A 404 -4.44 6.12 -15.17
CA GLU A 404 -5.13 7.21 -14.48
C GLU A 404 -6.53 6.78 -14.03
N ALA A 405 -7.27 6.09 -14.91
CA ALA A 405 -8.62 5.62 -14.67
C ALA A 405 -8.67 4.59 -13.54
N ILE A 406 -7.78 3.58 -13.54
CA ILE A 406 -7.73 2.58 -12.47
C ILE A 406 -7.39 3.21 -11.12
N ASN A 407 -6.44 4.16 -11.08
CA ASN A 407 -6.09 4.88 -9.85
C ASN A 407 -7.19 5.84 -9.38
N SER A 408 -8.14 6.21 -10.26
CA SER A 408 -9.23 7.16 -9.98
C SER A 408 -10.61 6.49 -9.83
N MET A 409 -10.73 5.21 -10.15
CA MET A 409 -12.02 4.52 -10.30
C MET A 409 -12.85 4.57 -9.02
N PHE A 410 -12.23 4.33 -7.86
CA PHE A 410 -12.91 4.42 -6.58
C PHE A 410 -13.48 5.82 -6.32
N ALA A 411 -12.70 6.87 -6.61
CA ALA A 411 -13.15 8.25 -6.46
C ALA A 411 -14.31 8.58 -7.42
N TRP A 412 -14.31 8.02 -8.63
CA TRP A 412 -15.43 8.16 -9.58
C TRP A 412 -16.70 7.44 -9.10
N TYR A 413 -16.58 6.25 -8.49
CA TYR A 413 -17.74 5.62 -7.85
C TYR A 413 -18.22 6.41 -6.62
N GLU A 414 -17.31 6.92 -5.78
CA GLU A 414 -17.63 7.73 -4.60
C GLU A 414 -18.31 9.06 -4.95
N ALA A 415 -17.91 9.70 -6.06
CA ALA A 415 -18.48 10.97 -6.53
C ALA A 415 -19.79 10.80 -7.33
N SER A 416 -20.14 9.58 -7.75
CA SER A 416 -21.37 9.31 -8.49
C SER A 416 -22.64 9.66 -7.69
N ALA A 417 -23.70 10.10 -8.36
CA ALA A 417 -24.99 10.36 -7.72
C ALA A 417 -25.71 9.04 -7.37
N VAL A 418 -25.62 8.07 -8.26
CA VAL A 418 -26.19 6.72 -8.10
C VAL A 418 -25.37 5.72 -8.90
N CYS A 419 -25.19 4.53 -8.33
CA CYS A 419 -24.63 3.37 -9.02
C CYS A 419 -25.74 2.35 -9.34
N TYR A 420 -25.79 1.92 -10.58
CA TYR A 420 -26.67 0.85 -11.04
C TYR A 420 -25.86 -0.43 -11.15
N ALA A 421 -26.13 -1.41 -10.28
CA ALA A 421 -25.52 -2.73 -10.35
C ALA A 421 -26.38 -3.66 -11.21
N TYR A 422 -25.95 -3.93 -12.42
CA TYR A 422 -26.66 -4.81 -13.36
C TYR A 422 -26.19 -6.27 -13.21
N LEU A 423 -27.11 -7.14 -12.76
CA LEU A 423 -26.91 -8.57 -12.55
C LEU A 423 -27.48 -9.35 -13.73
N SER A 424 -26.64 -9.67 -14.70
CA SER A 424 -27.04 -10.35 -15.94
C SER A 424 -27.50 -11.80 -15.77
N ASP A 425 -27.18 -12.40 -14.64
CA ASP A 425 -27.39 -13.80 -14.26
C ASP A 425 -28.50 -14.00 -13.23
N VAL A 426 -29.25 -12.94 -12.92
CA VAL A 426 -30.42 -12.98 -12.05
C VAL A 426 -31.66 -12.73 -12.91
N ASP A 427 -32.55 -13.73 -12.96
CA ASP A 427 -33.78 -13.67 -13.75
C ASP A 427 -34.92 -13.02 -12.94
N GLY A 428 -34.87 -13.14 -11.61
CA GLY A 428 -35.91 -12.61 -10.72
C GLY A 428 -37.20 -13.44 -10.74
N ASN A 429 -37.11 -14.69 -11.19
CA ASN A 429 -38.18 -15.65 -11.37
C ASN A 429 -38.02 -16.88 -10.43
N ASP A 430 -37.30 -16.76 -9.31
CA ASP A 430 -37.04 -17.89 -8.41
C ASP A 430 -38.36 -18.48 -7.85
N PRO A 431 -38.77 -19.70 -8.26
CA PRO A 431 -39.94 -20.38 -7.74
C PRO A 431 -39.68 -21.05 -6.37
N PHE A 432 -38.45 -21.03 -5.86
CA PHE A 432 -37.99 -21.82 -4.70
C PHE A 432 -37.36 -20.98 -3.56
N GLY A 433 -37.43 -19.66 -3.60
CA GLY A 433 -37.00 -18.77 -2.52
C GLY A 433 -38.00 -18.60 -1.36
N VAL A 434 -38.46 -19.71 -0.77
CA VAL A 434 -39.44 -19.84 0.33
C VAL A 434 -40.87 -19.37 -0.03
N ALA A 435 -41.83 -20.29 0.01
CA ALA A 435 -43.27 -19.97 -0.03
C ALA A 435 -43.59 -18.81 0.92
N PRO A 436 -44.54 -17.90 0.59
CA PRO A 436 -44.96 -16.88 1.54
C PRO A 436 -45.46 -17.58 2.81
N LEU A 437 -44.69 -17.50 3.89
CA LEU A 437 -45.24 -17.76 5.21
C LEU A 437 -46.36 -16.73 5.40
N PRO A 438 -47.52 -17.14 5.95
CA PRO A 438 -48.63 -16.23 6.15
C PRO A 438 -48.16 -15.01 6.96
N PRO A 439 -48.64 -13.80 6.61
CA PRO A 439 -48.26 -12.60 7.33
C PRO A 439 -48.60 -12.76 8.80
N VAL A 440 -47.63 -12.53 9.69
CA VAL A 440 -47.88 -12.46 11.13
C VAL A 440 -48.23 -11.00 11.40
N GLU A 441 -49.51 -10.72 11.68
CA GLU A 441 -49.98 -9.38 12.02
C GLU A 441 -49.19 -8.81 13.20
N GLY A 442 -48.66 -7.58 13.04
CA GLY A 442 -47.99 -6.83 14.10
C GLY A 442 -46.45 -6.73 14.00
N LEU A 443 -45.81 -7.32 12.99
CA LEU A 443 -44.36 -7.18 12.77
C LEU A 443 -44.01 -6.07 11.78
N SER A 444 -43.02 -5.24 12.12
CA SER A 444 -42.55 -4.16 11.23
C SER A 444 -41.94 -4.73 9.94
N LEU A 445 -42.04 -4.00 8.83
CA LEU A 445 -41.43 -4.34 7.52
C LEU A 445 -39.92 -4.66 7.63
N SER A 446 -39.23 -3.99 8.56
CA SER A 446 -37.81 -4.24 8.84
C SER A 446 -37.53 -5.62 9.48
N THR A 447 -38.52 -6.22 10.12
CA THR A 447 -38.42 -7.53 10.77
C THR A 447 -38.78 -8.67 9.81
N GLU A 448 -39.66 -8.44 8.84
CA GLU A 448 -39.94 -9.39 7.74
C GLU A 448 -38.75 -9.55 6.78
N LEU A 449 -38.09 -8.44 6.42
CA LEU A 449 -36.88 -8.46 5.58
C LEU A 449 -35.69 -9.15 6.28
N LYS A 450 -35.57 -9.04 7.62
CA LYS A 450 -34.58 -9.79 8.41
C LYS A 450 -34.76 -11.31 8.36
N ARG A 451 -35.98 -11.80 8.12
CA ARG A 451 -36.27 -13.25 8.00
C ARG A 451 -35.97 -13.80 6.61
N ARG A 452 -35.93 -12.95 5.57
CA ARG A 452 -35.66 -13.39 4.19
C ARG A 452 -34.14 -13.51 3.98
N GLY A 453 -33.64 -14.74 3.89
CA GLY A 453 -32.27 -15.00 3.46
C GLY A 453 -32.02 -14.57 2.01
N PRO A 454 -30.76 -14.51 1.54
CA PRO A 454 -30.47 -14.22 0.13
C PRO A 454 -31.11 -15.28 -0.77
N THR A 455 -31.82 -14.85 -1.82
CA THR A 455 -32.30 -15.72 -2.90
C THR A 455 -31.12 -16.52 -3.49
N LEU A 456 -31.36 -17.76 -3.90
CA LEU A 456 -30.29 -18.63 -4.43
C LEU A 456 -29.61 -17.99 -5.65
N GLU A 457 -30.41 -17.39 -6.54
CA GLU A 457 -29.93 -16.64 -7.72
C GLU A 457 -29.01 -15.47 -7.34
N LEU A 458 -29.39 -14.69 -6.32
CA LEU A 458 -28.60 -13.53 -5.87
C LEU A 458 -27.26 -13.97 -5.27
N ARG A 459 -27.26 -15.05 -4.48
CA ARG A 459 -26.05 -15.64 -3.89
C ARG A 459 -25.11 -16.22 -4.93
N ALA A 460 -25.66 -16.82 -5.99
CA ALA A 460 -24.90 -17.42 -7.08
C ALA A 460 -24.39 -16.39 -8.11
N SER A 461 -24.82 -15.12 -8.00
CA SER A 461 -24.45 -14.12 -9.00
C SER A 461 -22.94 -13.87 -9.04
N ARG A 462 -22.39 -13.90 -10.26
CA ARG A 462 -20.99 -13.61 -10.59
C ARG A 462 -20.58 -12.21 -10.17
N TRP A 463 -21.53 -11.29 -10.00
CA TRP A 463 -21.23 -9.94 -9.55
C TRP A 463 -20.59 -9.92 -8.16
N PHE A 464 -21.02 -10.79 -7.24
CA PHE A 464 -20.44 -10.85 -5.89
C PHE A 464 -19.07 -11.53 -5.84
N THR A 465 -18.73 -12.33 -6.85
CA THR A 465 -17.44 -13.03 -6.93
C THR A 465 -16.40 -12.29 -7.76
N ARG A 466 -16.72 -11.18 -8.43
CA ARG A 466 -15.74 -10.43 -9.23
C ARG A 466 -14.93 -9.44 -8.36
N GLY A 467 -13.62 -9.32 -8.57
CA GLY A 467 -12.76 -8.43 -7.77
C GLY A 467 -13.17 -6.96 -7.82
N TRP A 468 -13.27 -6.39 -9.03
CA TRP A 468 -13.58 -4.97 -9.26
C TRP A 468 -14.91 -4.51 -8.66
N THR A 469 -15.93 -5.36 -8.61
CA THR A 469 -17.26 -4.99 -8.08
C THR A 469 -17.24 -4.73 -6.56
N LEU A 470 -16.13 -5.01 -5.86
CA LEU A 470 -16.00 -4.71 -4.43
C LEU A 470 -15.98 -3.20 -4.17
N GLN A 471 -15.18 -2.45 -4.92
CA GLN A 471 -15.17 -0.99 -4.82
C GLN A 471 -16.50 -0.40 -5.34
N GLU A 472 -17.12 -1.04 -6.33
CA GLU A 472 -18.42 -0.63 -6.89
C GLU A 472 -19.57 -0.85 -5.88
N LEU A 473 -19.42 -1.84 -4.99
CA LEU A 473 -20.34 -2.09 -3.88
C LEU A 473 -20.17 -1.06 -2.77
N LEU A 474 -18.94 -0.65 -2.47
CA LEU A 474 -18.59 0.09 -1.24
C LEU A 474 -18.51 1.61 -1.44
N ALA A 475 -17.89 2.07 -2.52
CA ALA A 475 -17.61 3.47 -2.78
C ALA A 475 -18.87 4.34 -2.98
N PRO A 476 -19.88 3.94 -3.78
CA PRO A 476 -20.96 4.85 -4.14
C PRO A 476 -21.88 5.17 -2.95
N PRO A 477 -22.43 6.39 -2.90
CA PRO A 477 -23.35 6.80 -1.84
C PRO A 477 -24.69 6.06 -1.93
N LYS A 478 -25.22 5.88 -3.15
CA LYS A 478 -26.44 5.15 -3.45
C LYS A 478 -26.15 4.06 -4.48
N LEU A 479 -26.61 2.83 -4.20
CA LEU A 479 -26.44 1.67 -5.08
C LEU A 479 -27.78 0.93 -5.18
N THR A 480 -28.27 0.74 -6.40
CA THR A 480 -29.49 0.01 -6.72
C THR A 480 -29.17 -1.19 -7.60
N PHE A 481 -29.72 -2.36 -7.27
CA PHE A 481 -29.49 -3.60 -7.99
C PHE A 481 -30.61 -3.86 -8.99
N PHE A 482 -30.23 -4.21 -10.23
CA PHE A 482 -31.15 -4.55 -11.30
C PHE A 482 -30.89 -5.98 -11.78
N ASN A 483 -31.95 -6.72 -12.06
CA ASN A 483 -31.86 -8.05 -12.66
C ASN A 483 -31.58 -7.96 -14.17
N ARG A 484 -31.50 -9.11 -14.86
CA ARG A 484 -31.23 -9.16 -16.31
C ARG A 484 -32.29 -8.46 -17.18
N HIS A 485 -33.48 -8.27 -16.64
CA HIS A 485 -34.60 -7.62 -17.30
C HIS A 485 -34.72 -6.14 -16.93
N TRP A 486 -33.71 -5.56 -16.27
CA TRP A 486 -33.71 -4.18 -15.77
C TRP A 486 -34.85 -3.90 -14.78
N LYS A 487 -35.28 -4.93 -14.04
CA LYS A 487 -36.22 -4.78 -12.93
C LYS A 487 -35.45 -4.54 -11.63
N ASP A 488 -35.90 -3.56 -10.87
CA ASP A 488 -35.34 -3.23 -9.55
C ASP A 488 -35.50 -4.42 -8.58
N ILE A 489 -34.39 -4.83 -7.98
CA ILE A 489 -34.30 -5.85 -6.93
C ILE A 489 -34.33 -5.19 -5.54
N GLY A 490 -33.79 -3.97 -5.43
CA GLY A 490 -33.65 -3.22 -4.20
C GLY A 490 -32.32 -2.49 -4.10
N THR A 491 -32.20 -1.66 -3.06
CA THR A 491 -31.00 -0.88 -2.75
C THR A 491 -30.03 -1.63 -1.85
N ARG A 492 -28.76 -1.20 -1.81
CA ARG A 492 -27.75 -1.73 -0.84
C ARG A 492 -28.24 -1.67 0.61
N GLN A 493 -29.01 -0.64 0.96
CA GLN A 493 -29.47 -0.43 2.34
C GLN A 493 -30.58 -1.40 2.74
N GLU A 494 -31.44 -1.77 1.80
CA GLU A 494 -32.49 -2.79 1.96
C GLU A 494 -31.89 -4.20 1.98
N LEU A 495 -30.93 -4.47 1.10
CA LEU A 495 -30.29 -5.78 0.93
C LEU A 495 -29.07 -6.02 1.82
N ARG A 496 -28.82 -5.15 2.82
CA ARG A 496 -27.58 -5.20 3.63
C ARG A 496 -27.34 -6.54 4.34
N PHE A 497 -28.39 -7.19 4.83
CA PHE A 497 -28.28 -8.48 5.52
C PHE A 497 -27.96 -9.63 4.54
N PRO A 498 -28.72 -9.82 3.44
CA PRO A 498 -28.35 -10.73 2.36
C PRO A 498 -26.92 -10.52 1.84
N ILE A 499 -26.54 -9.28 1.54
CA ILE A 499 -25.21 -8.94 1.03
C ILE A 499 -24.12 -9.27 2.06
N SER A 500 -24.36 -8.98 3.34
CA SER A 500 -23.44 -9.32 4.43
C SER A 500 -23.21 -10.84 4.52
N THR A 501 -24.26 -11.66 4.38
CA THR A 501 -24.14 -13.12 4.36
C THR A 501 -23.33 -13.63 3.17
N ILE A 502 -23.48 -13.01 1.99
CA ILE A 502 -22.74 -13.41 0.78
C ILE A 502 -21.27 -12.98 0.87
N THR A 503 -21.03 -11.72 1.21
CA THR A 503 -19.71 -11.07 1.09
C THR A 503 -18.86 -11.16 2.37
N GLY A 504 -19.47 -11.40 3.53
CA GLY A 504 -18.81 -11.31 4.84
C GLY A 504 -18.52 -9.87 5.29
N ILE A 505 -19.05 -8.86 4.58
CA ILE A 505 -18.91 -7.45 4.96
C ILE A 505 -19.93 -7.14 6.06
N ASP A 506 -19.49 -6.54 7.16
CA ASP A 506 -20.38 -6.17 8.25
C ASP A 506 -21.46 -5.15 7.81
N VAL A 507 -22.68 -5.34 8.32
CA VAL A 507 -23.85 -4.52 7.96
C VAL A 507 -23.66 -3.04 8.29
N THR A 508 -22.77 -2.69 9.22
CA THR A 508 -22.45 -1.31 9.60
C THR A 508 -21.77 -0.54 8.47
N TYR A 509 -20.92 -1.20 7.67
CA TYR A 509 -20.27 -0.62 6.49
C TYR A 509 -21.23 -0.53 5.30
N LEU A 510 -22.06 -1.57 5.08
CA LEU A 510 -23.05 -1.60 4.00
C LEU A 510 -24.17 -0.56 4.19
N GLY A 511 -24.55 -0.30 5.45
CA GLY A 511 -25.53 0.71 5.82
C GLY A 511 -24.99 2.15 5.92
N GLN A 512 -23.68 2.37 5.67
CA GLN A 512 -22.97 3.66 5.82
C GLN A 512 -22.98 4.26 7.23
N SER A 513 -23.29 3.47 8.26
CA SER A 513 -23.18 3.92 9.66
C SER A 513 -21.71 4.11 10.07
N GLN A 514 -20.81 3.35 9.47
CA GLN A 514 -19.36 3.50 9.60
C GLN A 514 -18.73 3.68 8.22
N LYS A 515 -17.60 4.38 8.19
CA LYS A 515 -16.80 4.55 6.96
C LYS A 515 -15.95 3.32 6.73
N ILE A 516 -15.77 2.91 5.47
CA ILE A 516 -14.93 1.75 5.15
C ILE A 516 -13.47 1.91 5.64
N PHE A 517 -12.96 3.14 5.69
CA PHE A 517 -11.59 3.45 6.11
C PHE A 517 -11.37 3.28 7.63
N SER A 518 -12.43 3.13 8.43
CA SER A 518 -12.29 2.78 9.85
C SER A 518 -12.18 1.28 10.09
N ALA A 519 -12.42 0.45 9.06
CA ALA A 519 -12.21 -0.98 9.15
C ALA A 519 -10.70 -1.31 9.17
N SER A 520 -10.34 -2.36 9.90
CA SER A 520 -8.97 -2.86 9.94
C SER A 520 -8.48 -3.29 8.55
N VAL A 521 -7.16 -3.29 8.36
CA VAL A 521 -6.55 -3.76 7.11
C VAL A 521 -6.93 -5.21 6.83
N ALA A 522 -6.92 -6.09 7.84
CA ALA A 522 -7.37 -7.48 7.68
C ALA A 522 -8.83 -7.57 7.24
N ALA A 523 -9.73 -6.78 7.82
CA ALA A 523 -11.13 -6.77 7.43
C ALA A 523 -11.29 -6.36 5.96
N ARG A 524 -10.64 -5.27 5.54
CA ARG A 524 -10.68 -4.79 4.15
C ARG A 524 -10.13 -5.82 3.16
N LEU A 525 -9.04 -6.51 3.49
CA LEU A 525 -8.49 -7.59 2.68
C LEU A 525 -9.42 -8.80 2.62
N SER A 526 -10.09 -9.14 3.74
CA SER A 526 -11.04 -10.27 3.79
C SER A 526 -12.26 -10.07 2.89
N TRP A 527 -12.68 -8.83 2.63
CA TRP A 527 -13.78 -8.53 1.71
C TRP A 527 -13.48 -8.93 0.25
N ALA A 528 -12.21 -9.11 -0.07
CA ALA A 528 -11.73 -9.57 -1.36
C ALA A 528 -11.38 -11.07 -1.40
N ALA A 529 -11.45 -11.77 -0.26
CA ALA A 529 -10.96 -13.14 -0.13
C ALA A 529 -11.67 -14.15 -1.03
N LYS A 530 -12.99 -13.99 -1.23
CA LYS A 530 -13.84 -14.87 -2.06
C LYS A 530 -14.02 -14.34 -3.49
N ARG A 531 -13.23 -13.35 -3.90
CA ARG A 531 -13.36 -12.70 -5.21
C ARG A 531 -12.27 -13.14 -6.17
N GLU A 532 -12.64 -13.27 -7.42
CA GLU A 532 -11.81 -13.70 -8.54
C GLU A 532 -11.58 -12.55 -9.52
N THR A 533 -10.40 -12.54 -10.14
CA THR A 533 -10.00 -11.56 -11.15
C THR A 533 -9.53 -12.27 -12.41
N THR A 534 -9.78 -11.66 -13.57
CA THR A 534 -9.37 -12.23 -14.87
C THR A 534 -7.87 -12.12 -15.08
N ARG A 535 -7.27 -10.98 -14.73
CA ARG A 535 -5.82 -10.81 -14.68
C ARG A 535 -5.34 -11.08 -13.26
N PHE A 536 -4.18 -11.70 -13.11
CA PHE A 536 -3.63 -12.03 -11.80
C PHE A 536 -3.36 -10.76 -10.99
N GLU A 537 -2.82 -9.71 -11.60
CA GLU A 537 -2.44 -8.46 -10.95
C GLU A 537 -3.64 -7.66 -10.45
N ASP A 538 -4.81 -7.83 -11.08
CA ASP A 538 -6.04 -7.14 -10.70
C ASP A 538 -6.49 -7.50 -9.28
N MET A 539 -6.02 -8.63 -8.71
CA MET A 539 -6.26 -8.95 -7.30
C MET A 539 -5.72 -7.87 -6.35
N ALA A 540 -4.70 -7.12 -6.79
CA ALA A 540 -4.15 -5.98 -6.08
C ALA A 540 -4.79 -4.67 -6.57
N TYR A 541 -4.91 -4.49 -7.88
CA TYR A 541 -5.36 -3.21 -8.44
C TYR A 541 -6.82 -2.85 -8.10
N CYS A 542 -7.70 -3.84 -7.96
CA CYS A 542 -9.08 -3.61 -7.52
C CYS A 542 -9.21 -3.12 -6.07
N LEU A 543 -8.13 -3.18 -5.28
CA LEU A 543 -8.10 -2.78 -3.87
C LEU A 543 -7.50 -1.38 -3.64
N LEU A 544 -6.91 -0.76 -4.67
CA LEU A 544 -6.18 0.52 -4.54
C LEU A 544 -7.03 1.60 -3.87
N GLY A 545 -8.26 1.80 -4.33
CA GLY A 545 -9.15 2.80 -3.77
C GLY A 545 -9.68 2.47 -2.38
N ILE A 546 -9.83 1.18 -2.03
CA ILE A 546 -10.25 0.74 -0.70
C ILE A 546 -9.16 1.04 0.35
N PHE A 547 -7.90 1.06 -0.07
CA PHE A 547 -6.75 1.39 0.77
C PHE A 547 -6.25 2.83 0.60
N ASP A 548 -6.80 3.62 -0.33
CA ASP A 548 -6.35 4.97 -0.67
C ASP A 548 -4.86 4.99 -1.08
N ILE A 549 -4.47 4.10 -2.01
CA ILE A 549 -3.10 3.90 -2.48
C ILE A 549 -3.01 4.10 -3.99
N HIS A 550 -1.91 4.73 -4.43
CA HIS A 550 -1.56 4.83 -5.84
C HIS A 550 -0.37 3.92 -6.16
N LEU A 551 -0.52 3.09 -7.20
CA LEU A 551 0.51 2.16 -7.66
C LEU A 551 0.65 2.19 -9.19
N PRO A 552 1.88 2.16 -9.74
CA PRO A 552 2.10 1.92 -11.16
C PRO A 552 1.61 0.53 -11.57
N LEU A 553 0.79 0.47 -12.62
CA LEU A 553 0.25 -0.77 -13.16
C LEU A 553 1.29 -1.47 -14.02
N ILE A 554 1.75 -2.62 -13.58
CA ILE A 554 2.70 -3.48 -14.31
C ILE A 554 2.00 -4.81 -14.59
N TYR A 555 1.31 -4.90 -15.71
CA TYR A 555 0.74 -6.17 -16.18
C TYR A 555 1.87 -7.12 -16.63
N GLY A 556 1.87 -8.36 -16.14
CA GLY A 556 2.93 -9.34 -16.32
C GLY A 556 3.78 -9.61 -15.07
N GLU A 557 3.57 -8.88 -13.96
CA GLU A 557 4.30 -9.12 -12.70
C GLU A 557 3.70 -10.24 -11.82
N GLY A 558 2.47 -10.69 -12.13
CA GLY A 558 1.78 -11.76 -11.42
C GLY A 558 1.45 -11.42 -9.96
N SER A 559 1.64 -12.38 -9.05
CA SER A 559 1.34 -12.21 -7.61
C SER A 559 2.21 -11.16 -6.89
N LYS A 560 3.28 -10.67 -7.54
CA LYS A 560 4.11 -9.58 -7.00
C LYS A 560 3.34 -8.26 -6.86
N ALA A 561 2.29 -8.05 -7.66
CA ALA A 561 1.43 -6.88 -7.55
C ALA A 561 0.79 -6.80 -6.14
N PHE A 562 0.34 -7.94 -5.59
CA PHE A 562 -0.26 -7.99 -4.26
C PHE A 562 0.75 -7.80 -3.13
N LEU A 563 2.00 -8.26 -3.32
CA LEU A 563 3.09 -7.95 -2.40
C LEU A 563 3.38 -6.45 -2.38
N ARG A 564 3.45 -5.80 -3.55
CA ARG A 564 3.64 -4.35 -3.66
C ARG A 564 2.51 -3.55 -3.00
N LEU A 565 1.27 -4.01 -3.16
CA LEU A 565 0.13 -3.42 -2.45
C LEU A 565 0.33 -3.46 -0.94
N GLN A 566 0.68 -4.63 -0.38
CA GLN A 566 0.94 -4.75 1.07
C GLN A 566 2.13 -3.89 1.52
N GLU A 567 3.19 -3.79 0.70
CA GLU A 567 4.32 -2.90 0.98
C GLU A 567 3.89 -1.41 1.06
N GLU A 568 3.03 -0.95 0.15
CA GLU A 568 2.49 0.41 0.21
C GLU A 568 1.49 0.61 1.35
N ILE A 569 0.68 -0.40 1.70
CA ILE A 569 -0.20 -0.33 2.88
C ILE A 569 0.65 -0.13 4.15
N ILE A 570 1.75 -0.86 4.29
CA ILE A 570 2.65 -0.75 5.45
C ILE A 570 3.35 0.61 5.52
N LYS A 571 3.62 1.25 4.38
CA LYS A 571 4.20 2.61 4.35
C LYS A 571 3.21 3.68 4.80
N ASN A 572 1.91 3.46 4.60
CA ASN A 572 0.86 4.44 4.87
C ASN A 572 0.02 4.13 6.13
N SER A 573 0.16 2.95 6.73
CA SER A 573 -0.64 2.48 7.88
C SER A 573 0.22 1.74 8.91
N ASP A 574 -0.05 1.95 10.19
CA ASP A 574 0.56 1.24 11.32
C ASP A 574 -0.27 0.04 11.82
N ASP A 575 -1.38 -0.26 11.14
CA ASP A 575 -2.29 -1.35 11.46
C ASP A 575 -1.64 -2.74 11.25
N GLN A 576 -1.31 -3.39 12.38
CA GLN A 576 -0.65 -4.70 12.40
C GLN A 576 -1.58 -5.86 12.04
N THR A 577 -2.88 -5.64 11.84
CA THR A 577 -3.81 -6.68 11.39
C THR A 577 -3.44 -7.23 10.01
N ILE A 578 -2.67 -6.50 9.21
CA ILE A 578 -2.14 -6.97 7.93
C ILE A 578 -1.34 -8.29 8.05
N PHE A 579 -0.77 -8.58 9.21
CA PHE A 579 -0.01 -9.81 9.45
C PHE A 579 -0.88 -10.99 9.91
N CYS A 580 -2.17 -10.76 10.22
CA CYS A 580 -3.12 -11.74 10.75
C CYS A 580 -3.83 -12.57 9.67
N TRP A 581 -3.11 -12.99 8.63
CA TRP A 581 -3.61 -13.94 7.64
C TRP A 581 -3.37 -15.40 8.05
N THR A 582 -4.05 -16.35 7.42
CA THR A 582 -3.98 -17.79 7.73
C THR A 582 -3.06 -18.55 6.77
N TRP A 583 -2.18 -19.37 7.30
CA TRP A 583 -1.35 -20.29 6.53
C TRP A 583 -2.10 -21.59 6.22
N GLU A 584 -2.86 -21.60 5.12
CA GLU A 584 -3.51 -22.81 4.60
C GLU A 584 -2.68 -23.42 3.46
N ALA A 585 -2.39 -24.73 3.57
CA ALA A 585 -1.47 -25.42 2.66
C ALA A 585 -1.91 -25.38 1.19
N ASP A 586 -3.22 -25.32 0.94
CA ASP A 586 -3.81 -25.29 -0.41
C ASP A 586 -3.78 -23.88 -1.02
N MET A 587 -3.62 -22.84 -0.20
CA MET A 587 -3.74 -21.43 -0.58
C MET A 587 -2.39 -20.69 -0.61
N VAL A 588 -1.37 -21.25 0.05
CA VAL A 588 -0.03 -20.66 0.16
C VAL A 588 0.96 -21.42 -0.73
N PRO A 589 1.70 -20.75 -1.64
CA PRO A 589 2.68 -21.41 -2.50
C PRO A 589 3.74 -22.21 -1.71
N HIS A 590 4.17 -23.34 -2.25
CA HIS A 590 5.24 -24.13 -1.65
C HIS A 590 6.54 -23.30 -1.49
N GLY A 591 7.14 -23.35 -0.30
CA GLY A 591 8.36 -22.56 -0.01
C GLY A 591 8.11 -21.07 0.23
N TRP A 592 6.86 -20.66 0.53
CA TRP A 592 6.60 -19.29 1.00
C TRP A 592 7.36 -19.04 2.30
N LEU A 593 8.12 -17.93 2.37
CA LEU A 593 8.91 -17.53 3.55
C LEU A 593 8.60 -16.10 4.00
N SER A 594 7.72 -15.41 3.28
CA SER A 594 7.37 -14.02 3.53
C SER A 594 6.42 -13.89 4.72
N LEU A 595 6.61 -12.83 5.50
CA LEU A 595 5.63 -12.34 6.47
C LEU A 595 4.33 -11.88 5.80
N LEU A 596 4.42 -11.39 4.55
CA LEU A 596 3.29 -10.87 3.79
C LEU A 596 2.48 -12.01 3.17
N ALA A 597 1.19 -11.79 3.01
CA ALA A 597 0.27 -12.76 2.44
C ALA A 597 0.51 -12.95 0.93
N PRO A 598 0.33 -14.16 0.39
CA PRO A 598 0.44 -14.39 -1.06
C PRO A 598 -0.78 -13.88 -1.84
N SER A 599 -1.96 -13.84 -1.22
CA SER A 599 -3.22 -13.41 -1.84
C SER A 599 -4.21 -12.88 -0.80
N PRO A 600 -5.30 -12.20 -1.19
CA PRO A 600 -6.38 -11.82 -0.27
C PRO A 600 -7.13 -13.02 0.32
N ALA A 601 -7.09 -14.18 -0.35
CA ALA A 601 -7.91 -15.34 -0.01
C ALA A 601 -7.53 -16.00 1.34
N VAL A 602 -6.34 -15.72 1.87
CA VAL A 602 -5.88 -16.21 3.18
C VAL A 602 -6.39 -15.37 4.36
N PHE A 603 -7.11 -14.28 4.12
CA PHE A 603 -7.68 -13.44 5.18
C PHE A 603 -9.09 -13.94 5.55
N ASP A 604 -9.28 -14.28 6.82
CA ASP A 604 -10.59 -14.65 7.37
C ASP A 604 -11.37 -13.38 7.79
N SER A 605 -12.68 -13.42 7.55
CA SER A 605 -13.69 -12.36 7.66
C SER A 605 -13.61 -11.47 8.91
N GLY A 606 -12.80 -10.41 8.86
CA GLY A 606 -12.88 -9.25 9.76
C GLY A 606 -12.66 -9.49 11.26
N LYS A 607 -12.16 -10.67 11.65
CA LYS A 607 -12.02 -11.08 13.07
C LYS A 607 -10.98 -10.31 13.85
N PHE A 608 -10.09 -9.60 13.18
CA PHE A 608 -8.95 -8.93 13.81
C PHE A 608 -9.12 -7.43 13.77
N VAL A 609 -9.02 -6.80 14.94
CA VAL A 609 -9.09 -5.35 15.11
C VAL A 609 -7.85 -4.81 15.84
N PRO A 610 -7.37 -3.61 15.51
CA PRO A 610 -6.29 -2.96 16.25
C PRO A 610 -6.68 -2.80 17.72
N ALA A 611 -5.74 -3.03 18.63
CA ALA A 611 -6.02 -2.90 20.04
C ALA A 611 -6.20 -1.41 20.45
N PRO A 612 -7.15 -1.09 21.35
CA PRO A 612 -7.34 0.27 21.82
C PRO A 612 -6.23 0.67 22.82
N GLY A 613 -5.39 1.65 22.46
CA GLY A 613 -4.61 2.42 23.45
C GLY A 613 -3.08 2.50 23.29
N ASN A 614 -2.47 2.19 22.14
CA ASN A 614 -1.01 2.27 21.98
C ASN A 614 -0.57 3.18 20.82
N HIS A 615 -0.54 4.50 21.04
CA HIS A 615 -0.04 5.48 20.08
C HIS A 615 1.51 5.63 20.10
N SER A 616 2.24 4.60 20.53
CA SER A 616 3.71 4.62 20.64
C SER A 616 4.38 3.50 19.84
N SER A 617 3.77 3.03 18.75
CA SER A 617 4.43 2.13 17.80
C SER A 617 5.53 2.91 17.08
N ALA A 618 6.77 2.41 17.15
CA ALA A 618 7.84 2.94 16.30
C ALA A 618 7.45 2.66 14.84
N PRO A 619 7.61 3.61 13.91
CA PRO A 619 7.23 3.43 12.52
C PRO A 619 7.96 2.22 11.92
N TYR A 620 7.22 1.40 11.18
CA TYR A 620 7.80 0.23 10.51
C TYR A 620 8.52 0.69 9.24
N GLN A 621 9.65 0.06 8.91
CA GLN A 621 10.42 0.40 7.71
C GLN A 621 10.71 -0.83 6.87
N ILE A 622 10.40 -0.77 5.58
CA ILE A 622 10.82 -1.79 4.62
C ILE A 622 12.29 -1.51 4.27
N THR A 623 13.15 -2.48 4.55
CA THR A 623 14.60 -2.45 4.26
C THR A 623 14.92 -3.43 3.13
N ASN A 624 16.17 -3.44 2.67
CA ASN A 624 16.66 -4.44 1.72
C ASN A 624 16.65 -5.88 2.28
N VAL A 625 16.61 -6.05 3.61
CA VAL A 625 16.50 -7.36 4.27
C VAL A 625 15.04 -7.77 4.45
N GLY A 626 14.14 -6.82 4.68
CA GLY A 626 12.73 -7.06 4.98
C GLY A 626 12.14 -5.98 5.88
N LEU A 627 11.05 -6.29 6.57
CA LEU A 627 10.38 -5.37 7.49
C LEU A 627 11.17 -5.24 8.78
N ARG A 628 11.61 -4.03 9.10
CA ARG A 628 12.11 -3.66 10.41
C ARG A 628 10.94 -3.19 11.26
N ILE A 629 10.63 -3.93 12.32
CA ILE A 629 9.54 -3.62 13.25
C ILE A 629 9.97 -3.85 14.71
N ARG A 630 9.57 -2.95 15.61
CA ARG A 630 9.84 -3.07 17.03
C ARG A 630 8.62 -3.68 17.74
N LEU A 631 8.70 -4.95 18.14
CA LEU A 631 7.60 -5.66 18.78
C LEU A 631 7.99 -6.23 20.14
N PRO A 632 7.02 -6.31 21.08
CA PRO A 632 7.13 -7.20 22.22
C PRO A 632 7.25 -8.66 21.73
N VAL A 633 8.14 -9.43 22.35
CA VAL A 633 8.39 -10.82 22.00
C VAL A 633 8.29 -11.73 23.20
N VAL A 634 7.90 -12.97 22.92
CA VAL A 634 7.88 -14.09 23.84
C VAL A 634 8.92 -15.09 23.38
N LEU A 635 9.83 -15.46 24.28
CA LEU A 635 10.93 -16.38 23.98
C LEU A 635 10.48 -17.82 24.19
N ALA A 636 10.59 -18.65 23.15
CA ALA A 636 10.49 -20.10 23.23
C ALA A 636 11.85 -20.75 22.91
N VAL A 637 11.98 -22.05 23.17
CA VAL A 637 13.27 -22.77 23.13
C VAL A 637 14.01 -22.60 21.79
N HIS A 638 13.25 -22.64 20.68
CA HIS A 638 13.76 -22.53 19.30
C HIS A 638 13.00 -21.54 18.41
N THR A 639 12.03 -20.79 18.96
CA THR A 639 11.21 -19.84 18.22
C THR A 639 11.03 -18.55 19.03
N VAL A 640 10.73 -17.46 18.33
CA VAL A 640 10.39 -16.17 18.93
C VAL A 640 8.97 -15.83 18.51
N CYS A 641 8.05 -15.67 19.45
CA CYS A 641 6.69 -15.25 19.10
C CYS A 641 6.60 -13.73 19.20
N ALA A 642 6.31 -13.08 18.08
CA ALA A 642 6.10 -11.63 18.03
C ALA A 642 4.66 -11.31 18.42
N VAL A 643 4.48 -10.46 19.43
CA VAL A 643 3.18 -10.02 19.91
C VAL A 643 2.76 -8.79 19.12
N LEU A 644 1.62 -8.90 18.45
CA LEU A 644 1.02 -7.82 17.67
C LEU A 644 0.06 -7.02 18.54
N ASP A 645 -0.11 -5.74 18.22
CA ASP A 645 -1.12 -4.90 18.86
C ASP A 645 -2.51 -5.09 18.23
N VAL A 646 -2.96 -6.34 18.23
CA VAL A 646 -4.18 -6.80 17.58
C VAL A 646 -4.99 -7.66 18.56
N VAL A 647 -6.31 -7.56 18.50
CA VAL A 647 -7.27 -8.35 19.28
C VAL A 647 -8.22 -9.08 18.33
N SER A 648 -8.71 -10.25 18.74
CA SER A 648 -9.72 -11.02 18.02
C SER A 648 -11.12 -10.64 18.53
N THR A 649 -12.09 -10.47 17.63
CA THR A 649 -13.51 -10.23 17.96
C THR A 649 -14.21 -11.47 18.50
N ASP A 650 -13.64 -12.65 18.26
CA ASP A 650 -14.19 -13.94 18.70
C ASP A 650 -13.70 -14.34 20.11
N ASP A 651 -12.77 -13.59 20.69
CA ASP A 651 -12.24 -13.87 22.04
C ASP A 651 -13.29 -13.47 23.10
N THR A 652 -13.62 -14.41 23.98
CA THR A 652 -14.69 -14.29 24.98
C THR A 652 -14.30 -13.45 26.20
N ASP A 653 -13.04 -13.00 26.28
CA ASP A 653 -12.51 -12.13 27.34
C ASP A 653 -12.29 -10.68 26.82
N PRO A 654 -13.26 -9.78 27.03
CA PRO A 654 -13.25 -8.42 26.46
C PRO A 654 -12.33 -7.42 27.19
N ASP A 655 -11.62 -7.81 28.26
CA ASP A 655 -10.86 -6.91 29.14
C ASP A 655 -9.41 -6.60 28.71
N LYS A 656 -9.12 -6.57 27.41
CA LYS A 656 -7.93 -5.93 26.79
C LYS A 656 -6.55 -6.50 27.18
N ARG A 657 -6.45 -7.68 27.82
CA ARG A 657 -5.15 -8.25 28.24
C ARG A 657 -4.55 -9.25 27.25
N ARG A 658 -5.33 -9.87 26.37
CA ARG A 658 -4.82 -10.77 25.32
C ARG A 658 -4.51 -9.99 24.03
N ARG A 659 -3.46 -10.40 23.35
CA ARG A 659 -2.96 -9.84 22.09
C ARG A 659 -2.67 -10.98 21.13
N MET A 660 -2.86 -10.76 19.83
CA MET A 660 -2.51 -11.78 18.85
C MET A 660 -0.99 -11.89 18.72
N CYS A 661 -0.47 -13.09 18.52
CA CYS A 661 0.94 -13.30 18.30
C CYS A 661 1.24 -14.20 17.10
N LEU A 662 2.44 -14.01 16.54
CA LEU A 662 2.93 -14.71 15.37
C LEU A 662 4.23 -15.47 15.69
N PRO A 663 4.32 -16.76 15.35
CA PRO A 663 5.53 -17.54 15.53
C PRO A 663 6.59 -17.15 14.47
N LEU A 664 7.79 -16.81 14.93
CA LEU A 664 8.94 -16.52 14.07
C LEU A 664 10.09 -17.48 14.35
N LEU A 665 10.76 -17.91 13.29
CA LEU A 665 12.05 -18.59 13.37
C LEU A 665 13.16 -17.56 13.15
N VAL A 666 14.27 -17.69 13.89
CA VAL A 666 15.43 -16.80 13.78
C VAL A 666 16.63 -17.54 13.19
N GLU A 667 17.23 -16.97 12.15
CA GLU A 667 18.49 -17.42 11.55
C GLU A 667 19.34 -16.17 11.27
N ASN A 668 20.56 -16.09 11.82
CA ASN A 668 21.48 -14.96 11.61
C ASN A 668 20.85 -13.56 11.85
N ASN A 669 20.03 -13.41 12.91
CA ASN A 669 19.27 -12.19 13.24
C ASN A 669 18.21 -11.76 12.20
N VAL A 670 17.89 -12.61 11.24
CA VAL A 670 16.77 -12.43 10.31
C VAL A 670 15.64 -13.39 10.71
N TYR A 671 14.43 -12.85 10.77
CA TYR A 671 13.25 -13.56 11.22
C TYR A 671 12.38 -13.97 10.03
N ARG A 672 11.78 -15.16 10.11
CA ARG A 672 10.81 -15.64 9.11
C ARG A 672 9.55 -16.17 9.79
N ARG A 673 8.40 -15.93 9.16
CA ARG A 673 7.11 -16.46 9.63
C ARG A 673 7.12 -17.97 9.52
N VAL A 674 6.70 -18.65 10.59
CA VAL A 674 6.52 -20.10 10.58
C VAL A 674 5.14 -20.44 10.04
N ALA A 675 5.05 -21.52 9.26
CA ALA A 675 3.78 -22.01 8.70
C ALA A 675 2.77 -22.47 9.76
N LEU A 676 3.25 -22.74 10.97
CA LEU A 676 2.50 -23.36 12.05
C LEU A 676 2.85 -22.67 13.38
N PRO A 677 1.87 -22.33 14.24
CA PRO A 677 0.43 -22.34 13.93
C PRO A 677 0.11 -21.44 12.72
N GLY A 678 -0.81 -21.91 11.87
CA GLY A 678 -1.11 -21.21 10.62
C GLY A 678 -1.83 -19.89 10.84
N ARG A 679 -2.52 -19.73 11.97
CA ARG A 679 -3.25 -18.53 12.37
C ARG A 679 -2.52 -17.80 13.50
N ALA A 680 -2.70 -16.48 13.55
CA ALA A 680 -2.31 -15.72 14.73
C ALA A 680 -3.16 -16.20 15.92
N PHE A 681 -2.53 -16.37 17.08
CA PHE A 681 -3.18 -16.91 18.26
C PHE A 681 -3.11 -15.92 19.43
N PRO A 682 -4.11 -15.90 20.33
CA PRO A 682 -4.11 -15.01 21.49
C PRO A 682 -3.00 -15.39 22.47
N ILE A 683 -2.36 -14.38 23.04
CA ILE A 683 -1.42 -14.51 24.14
C ILE A 683 -1.67 -13.41 25.18
N HIS A 684 -1.56 -13.74 26.46
CA HIS A 684 -1.75 -12.76 27.52
C HIS A 684 -0.55 -11.78 27.57
N SER A 685 -0.82 -10.48 27.71
CA SER A 685 0.17 -9.37 27.81
C SER A 685 1.24 -9.60 28.89
N ALA A 686 0.91 -10.44 29.86
CA ALA A 686 1.81 -10.95 30.89
C ALA A 686 3.07 -11.62 30.39
N MET A 687 2.99 -12.22 29.20
CA MET A 687 3.97 -13.16 28.69
C MET A 687 5.09 -12.48 27.91
N ILE A 688 4.91 -11.17 27.65
CA ILE A 688 5.91 -10.33 27.00
C ILE A 688 7.20 -10.40 27.80
N SER A 689 8.22 -11.03 27.21
CA SER A 689 9.53 -11.21 27.84
C SER A 689 10.38 -9.96 27.70
N GLU A 690 10.37 -9.36 26.51
CA GLU A 690 11.12 -8.16 26.17
C GLU A 690 10.60 -7.53 24.86
N VAL A 691 11.13 -6.37 24.48
CA VAL A 691 10.81 -5.69 23.22
C VAL A 691 12.05 -5.71 22.34
N ARG A 692 11.96 -6.30 21.14
CA ARG A 692 13.07 -6.43 20.19
C ARG A 692 12.80 -5.65 18.90
N ASN A 693 13.88 -5.17 18.28
CA ASN A 693 13.85 -4.76 16.87
C ASN A 693 14.02 -6.01 16.02
N LEU A 694 12.97 -6.38 15.29
CA LEU A 694 12.92 -7.55 14.44
C LEU A 694 13.14 -7.14 12.99
N TYR A 695 13.96 -7.91 12.26
CA TYR A 695 14.11 -7.83 10.82
C TYR A 695 13.44 -9.06 10.20
N ILE A 696 12.20 -8.91 9.73
CA ILE A 696 11.37 -10.02 9.26
C ILE A 696 11.35 -10.05 7.73
N LEU A 697 11.59 -11.21 7.12
CA LEU A 697 11.58 -11.38 5.66
C LEU A 697 10.20 -11.05 5.07
N CYS A 698 10.18 -10.20 4.04
CA CYS A 698 8.98 -9.86 3.26
C CYS A 698 9.03 -10.37 1.81
N LYS A 699 10.14 -11.00 1.41
CA LYS A 699 10.36 -11.52 0.05
C LYS A 699 10.99 -12.91 0.14
N THR A 700 10.50 -13.83 -0.69
CA THR A 700 11.12 -15.14 -0.84
C THR A 700 12.39 -14.97 -1.69
N PRO A 701 13.59 -15.34 -1.18
CA PRO A 701 14.82 -15.28 -1.96
C PRO A 701 14.74 -16.17 -3.21
N ARG A 702 15.37 -15.76 -4.31
CA ARG A 702 15.42 -16.57 -5.55
C ARG A 702 16.31 -17.81 -5.41
N ASP A 703 17.30 -17.73 -4.53
CA ASP A 703 18.17 -18.85 -4.18
C ASP A 703 17.74 -19.42 -2.83
N THR A 704 17.10 -20.57 -2.87
CA THR A 704 16.69 -21.33 -1.68
C THR A 704 17.66 -22.47 -1.37
N SER A 705 18.78 -22.62 -2.11
CA SER A 705 19.70 -23.75 -1.99
C SER A 705 20.46 -23.80 -0.66
N GLY A 706 20.68 -22.64 -0.02
CA GLY A 706 21.30 -22.51 1.30
C GLY A 706 20.32 -22.31 2.47
N ILE A 707 19.02 -22.17 2.18
CA ILE A 707 17.98 -21.97 3.20
C ILE A 707 17.26 -23.29 3.37
N SER A 708 17.31 -23.90 4.57
CA SER A 708 16.53 -25.11 4.83
C SER A 708 15.04 -24.82 4.59
N ILE A 709 14.54 -25.28 3.44
CA ILE A 709 13.13 -25.21 3.00
C ILE A 709 12.28 -26.21 3.79
N LEU A 710 12.93 -27.19 4.43
CA LEU A 710 12.30 -28.06 5.40
C LEU A 710 12.31 -27.36 6.75
N PRO A 711 11.18 -26.80 7.22
CA PRO A 711 10.99 -26.78 8.65
C PRO A 711 11.00 -28.25 9.07
N TYR A 712 11.76 -28.59 10.10
CA TYR A 712 11.33 -29.66 11.01
C TYR A 712 9.85 -29.35 11.28
N ARG A 713 8.91 -30.10 10.66
CA ARG A 713 7.48 -29.77 10.63
C ARG A 713 6.98 -29.56 12.06
N PRO A 714 6.78 -28.34 12.57
CA PRO A 714 6.25 -28.17 13.89
C PRO A 714 4.74 -28.03 13.68
N ARG A 715 3.95 -29.11 13.76
CA ARG A 715 2.49 -28.98 13.79
C ARG A 715 2.10 -28.42 15.15
N PHE A 716 1.98 -27.10 15.30
CA PHE A 716 1.31 -26.55 16.47
C PHE A 716 -0.19 -26.72 16.26
N GLU A 717 -0.75 -27.75 16.88
CA GLU A 717 -2.18 -28.06 16.76
C GLU A 717 -2.93 -27.70 18.06
N TYR A 718 -2.23 -27.44 19.18
CA TYR A 718 -2.88 -27.22 20.48
C TYR A 718 -2.20 -26.12 21.32
N GLY A 719 -3.02 -25.21 21.86
CA GLY A 719 -2.69 -24.37 23.01
C GLY A 719 -3.55 -24.79 24.19
N PHE A 720 -2.95 -25.05 25.36
CA PHE A 720 -3.71 -25.29 26.59
C PHE A 720 -3.53 -24.08 27.51
N HIS A 721 -4.64 -23.43 27.85
CA HIS A 721 -4.69 -22.45 28.93
C HIS A 721 -5.00 -23.20 30.23
N ILE A 722 -4.09 -23.16 31.19
CA ILE A 722 -4.27 -23.78 32.51
C ILE A 722 -4.36 -22.65 33.52
N THR A 723 -5.55 -22.43 34.09
CA THR A 723 -5.74 -21.54 35.23
C THR A 723 -5.77 -22.36 36.51
N VAL A 724 -5.01 -21.91 37.51
CA VAL A 724 -4.93 -22.48 38.85
C VAL A 724 -5.36 -21.38 39.83
N ARG A 725 -6.53 -21.54 40.45
CA ARG A 725 -7.13 -20.55 41.36
C ARG A 725 -6.86 -20.95 42.81
N VAL A 726 -6.11 -20.14 43.56
CA VAL A 726 -5.90 -20.28 45.01
C VAL A 726 -7.16 -19.81 45.75
N SER A 727 -7.99 -20.70 46.31
CA SER A 727 -8.93 -20.28 47.37
C SER A 727 -8.18 -19.75 48.62
N GLY A 728 -8.79 -18.82 49.34
CA GLY A 728 -8.20 -18.23 50.55
C GLY A 728 -7.50 -16.86 50.39
N PHE A 729 -7.42 -16.30 49.17
CA PHE A 729 -7.10 -14.88 48.98
C PHE A 729 -8.38 -14.04 48.90
N GLU A 730 -8.79 -13.43 50.02
CA GLU A 730 -9.77 -12.34 50.01
C GLU A 730 -9.07 -11.05 49.55
N GLY A 731 -8.86 -10.91 48.24
CA GLY A 731 -8.20 -9.73 47.65
C GLY A 731 -8.15 -9.78 46.14
N ASN A 732 -8.01 -8.60 45.52
CA ASN A 732 -8.03 -8.35 44.06
C ASN A 732 -6.79 -8.90 43.31
N ASP A 733 -6.10 -9.91 43.86
CA ASP A 733 -4.85 -10.46 43.32
C ASP A 733 -5.13 -11.47 42.18
N PRO A 734 -4.30 -11.48 41.11
CA PRO A 734 -4.60 -12.24 39.91
C PRO A 734 -4.37 -13.77 40.09
N PRO A 735 -5.24 -14.63 39.52
CA PRO A 735 -5.07 -16.08 39.55
C PRO A 735 -3.80 -16.55 38.82
N LEU A 736 -3.28 -17.73 39.20
CA LEU A 736 -2.08 -18.31 38.62
C LEU A 736 -2.42 -18.99 37.27
N SER A 737 -2.09 -18.37 36.15
CA SER A 737 -2.36 -18.92 34.81
C SER A 737 -1.09 -19.32 34.05
N VAL A 738 -1.14 -20.40 33.28
CA VAL A 738 -0.07 -20.89 32.38
C VAL A 738 -0.62 -21.16 30.99
N ASP A 739 0.05 -20.64 29.96
CA ASP A 739 -0.21 -21.05 28.58
C ASP A 739 0.87 -22.05 28.11
N CYS A 740 0.43 -23.24 27.72
CA CYS A 740 1.25 -24.30 27.15
C CYS A 740 1.06 -24.34 25.63
N LEU A 741 2.11 -24.06 24.86
CA LEU A 741 2.12 -24.26 23.41
C LEU A 741 2.66 -25.66 23.10
N VAL A 742 1.86 -26.46 22.38
CA VAL A 742 2.17 -27.86 22.09
C VAL A 742 2.49 -28.06 20.60
N PRO A 743 3.76 -28.34 20.26
CA PRO A 743 4.13 -28.86 18.96
C PRO A 743 3.86 -30.38 18.88
N GLN A 744 3.18 -30.82 17.83
CA GLN A 744 3.09 -32.20 17.39
C GLN A 744 4.21 -32.44 16.36
N TYR A 745 5.14 -33.36 16.66
CA TYR A 745 5.99 -33.96 15.64
C TYR A 745 5.32 -35.27 15.18
N PRO A 746 4.85 -35.41 13.93
CA PRO A 746 4.68 -36.73 13.34
C PRO A 746 6.06 -37.24 12.93
N GLN A 747 6.40 -38.44 13.39
CA GLN A 747 7.63 -39.13 13.03
C GLN A 747 7.78 -39.25 11.50
N SER A 748 8.89 -38.75 10.97
CA SER A 748 9.40 -39.27 9.70
C SER A 748 10.31 -40.45 10.05
N PRO A 749 10.33 -41.54 9.27
CA PRO A 749 11.19 -42.69 9.54
C PRO A 749 12.70 -42.39 9.53
N PHE A 750 13.10 -41.14 9.24
CA PHE A 750 14.50 -40.70 9.13
C PHE A 750 14.92 -39.64 10.17
N SER A 751 14.06 -39.21 11.09
CA SER A 751 14.44 -38.21 12.11
C SER A 751 14.96 -38.86 13.40
N HIS A 752 16.24 -38.66 13.72
CA HIS A 752 16.90 -39.13 14.96
C HIS A 752 16.50 -38.39 16.25
N ILE A 753 15.47 -37.53 16.24
CA ILE A 753 14.99 -36.82 17.43
C ILE A 753 13.83 -37.62 18.03
N SER A 754 14.09 -38.28 19.16
CA SER A 754 13.20 -39.26 19.80
C SER A 754 12.18 -38.68 20.79
N THR A 755 12.13 -37.36 20.99
CA THR A 755 11.25 -36.74 21.99
C THR A 755 10.40 -35.60 21.40
N PRO A 756 9.08 -35.57 21.64
CA PRO A 756 8.26 -34.43 21.25
C PRO A 756 8.54 -33.27 22.21
N VAL A 757 8.96 -32.12 21.66
CA VAL A 757 9.33 -30.93 22.44
C VAL A 757 8.10 -30.07 22.65
N TYR A 758 7.81 -29.69 23.89
CA TYR A 758 6.71 -28.79 24.25
C TYR A 758 7.32 -27.45 24.70
N SER A 759 6.66 -26.32 24.46
CA SER A 759 7.14 -25.02 24.96
C SER A 759 6.11 -24.41 25.90
N VAL A 760 6.45 -24.30 27.18
CA VAL A 760 5.63 -23.61 28.17
C VAL A 760 6.07 -22.17 28.29
N VAL A 761 5.09 -21.27 28.30
CA VAL A 761 5.31 -19.85 28.50
C VAL A 761 4.74 -19.45 29.85
N GLY A 762 5.52 -19.71 30.91
CA GLY A 762 5.51 -19.04 32.22
C GLY A 762 4.25 -19.05 33.10
N PHE A 763 4.45 -19.22 34.42
CA PHE A 763 3.46 -18.98 35.48
C PHE A 763 3.45 -17.49 35.92
N ARG A 764 2.31 -16.98 36.40
CA ARG A 764 2.20 -15.67 37.10
C ARG A 764 1.65 -15.80 38.52
N GLY A 765 2.43 -15.47 39.55
CA GLY A 765 1.96 -15.39 40.94
C GLY A 765 3.09 -15.51 41.98
N PRO A 766 2.81 -15.30 43.28
CA PRO A 766 3.80 -15.37 44.38
C PRO A 766 4.50 -16.74 44.49
N LEU A 767 3.94 -17.78 43.88
CA LEU A 767 4.47 -19.14 43.86
C LEU A 767 5.57 -19.37 42.79
N GLN A 768 5.93 -18.36 41.99
CA GLN A 768 7.03 -18.46 41.01
C GLN A 768 8.40 -18.77 41.69
N SER A 769 8.54 -18.50 42.99
CA SER A 769 9.71 -18.86 43.79
C SER A 769 9.64 -20.25 44.43
N ASP A 770 8.45 -20.84 44.53
CA ASP A 770 8.17 -21.99 45.40
C ASP A 770 7.90 -23.29 44.60
N ILE A 771 7.56 -23.17 43.31
CA ILE A 771 7.25 -24.30 42.43
C ILE A 771 8.39 -24.49 41.42
N ASN A 772 9.13 -25.59 41.56
CA ASN A 772 10.29 -25.90 40.70
C ASN A 772 9.99 -26.93 39.60
N ILE A 773 9.09 -27.89 39.87
CA ILE A 773 8.67 -28.94 38.94
C ILE A 773 7.18 -29.22 39.13
N LEU A 774 6.43 -29.40 38.04
CA LEU A 774 5.01 -29.81 38.06
C LEU A 774 4.78 -30.95 37.06
N VAL A 775 4.14 -32.05 37.48
CA VAL A 775 3.80 -33.15 36.56
C VAL A 775 2.29 -33.23 36.34
N LEU A 776 1.85 -33.13 35.09
CA LEU A 776 0.44 -33.13 34.70
C LEU A 776 0.13 -34.38 33.88
N ARG A 777 -1.00 -35.06 34.13
CA ARG A 777 -1.49 -36.14 33.26
C ARG A 777 -2.78 -35.70 32.58
N ILE A 778 -2.65 -35.19 31.36
CA ILE A 778 -3.76 -34.64 30.58
C ILE A 778 -4.37 -35.74 29.71
N ARG A 779 -5.70 -35.77 29.58
CA ARG A 779 -6.42 -36.67 28.67
C ARG A 779 -7.11 -35.84 27.58
N TYR A 780 -6.80 -36.11 26.32
CA TYR A 780 -7.37 -35.38 25.19
C TYR A 780 -7.61 -36.31 23.99
N LYS A 781 -8.83 -36.27 23.42
CA LYS A 781 -9.28 -37.13 22.30
C LYS A 781 -8.81 -38.59 22.45
N ASP A 782 -9.11 -39.19 23.61
CA ASP A 782 -8.78 -40.56 24.04
C ASP A 782 -7.30 -40.91 24.28
N GLN A 783 -6.38 -39.96 24.09
CA GLN A 783 -4.96 -40.14 24.43
C GLN A 783 -4.64 -39.56 25.82
N LYS A 784 -3.82 -40.27 26.59
CA LYS A 784 -3.29 -39.79 27.89
C LYS A 784 -1.86 -39.31 27.70
N ILE A 785 -1.53 -38.14 28.21
CA ILE A 785 -0.26 -37.46 27.98
C ILE A 785 0.31 -37.01 29.33
N PRO A 786 1.46 -37.55 29.78
CA PRO A 786 2.16 -37.06 30.97
C PRO A 786 3.14 -35.94 30.59
N ILE A 787 3.01 -34.78 31.23
CA ILE A 787 3.77 -33.56 30.96
C ILE A 787 4.54 -33.16 32.22
N LEU A 788 5.83 -32.88 32.08
CA LEU A 788 6.72 -32.34 33.08
C LEU A 788 6.98 -30.85 32.79
N LEU A 789 6.58 -29.98 33.70
CA LEU A 789 6.95 -28.57 33.72
C LEU A 789 8.13 -28.40 34.68
N SER A 790 9.17 -27.69 34.27
CA SER A 790 10.32 -27.38 35.14
C SER A 790 10.84 -25.96 34.93
N VAL A 791 11.46 -25.38 35.94
CA VAL A 791 12.17 -24.09 35.80
C VAL A 791 13.64 -24.37 35.43
N GLY A 792 14.24 -23.49 34.62
CA GLY A 792 15.68 -23.43 34.28
C GLY A 792 16.17 -21.98 34.36
N MET A 793 17.47 -21.70 34.15
CA MET A 793 17.96 -20.33 33.97
C MET A 793 18.72 -20.21 32.66
N ARG A 794 18.33 -19.21 31.87
CA ARG A 794 19.00 -18.86 30.61
C ARG A 794 19.34 -17.38 30.66
N GLY A 795 20.63 -17.05 30.60
CA GLY A 795 21.08 -15.65 30.66
C GLY A 795 20.78 -14.92 31.98
N GLY A 796 20.70 -15.64 33.10
CA GLY A 796 20.44 -15.05 34.43
C GLY A 796 18.97 -14.76 34.75
N ARG A 797 18.03 -15.21 33.90
CA ARG A 797 16.58 -15.15 34.17
C ARG A 797 15.98 -16.57 34.25
N PRO A 798 15.00 -16.81 35.16
CA PRO A 798 14.29 -18.08 35.22
C PRO A 798 13.42 -18.28 33.98
N THR A 799 13.58 -19.42 33.30
CA THR A 799 12.84 -19.82 32.09
C THR A 799 12.14 -21.15 32.34
N TRP A 800 10.86 -21.24 32.02
CA TRP A 800 10.10 -22.48 32.16
C TRP A 800 10.32 -23.42 30.96
N HIS A 801 10.38 -24.72 31.24
CA HIS A 801 10.57 -25.81 30.31
C HIS A 801 9.41 -26.79 30.41
N CYS A 802 9.03 -27.37 29.28
CA CYS A 802 7.98 -28.38 29.17
C CYS A 802 8.55 -29.62 28.48
N GLU A 803 8.41 -30.78 29.11
CA GLU A 803 8.86 -32.05 28.55
C GLU A 803 7.74 -33.08 28.64
N ILE A 804 7.50 -33.85 27.58
CA ILE A 804 6.63 -35.02 27.69
C ILE A 804 7.44 -36.17 28.26
N LEU A 805 6.87 -36.80 29.28
CA LEU A 805 7.40 -38.04 29.81
C LEU A 805 6.97 -39.22 28.92
N PRO A 806 7.81 -40.25 28.76
CA PRO A 806 7.45 -41.46 28.02
C PRO A 806 6.13 -42.08 28.50
N CYS A 807 5.39 -42.76 27.61
CA CYS A 807 4.11 -43.42 27.96
C CYS A 807 4.24 -44.44 29.10
N SER A 808 5.45 -44.93 29.41
CA SER A 808 5.71 -45.74 30.60
C SER A 808 5.28 -45.04 31.90
N PHE A 809 5.37 -43.70 31.96
CA PHE A 809 4.91 -42.90 33.09
C PHE A 809 3.38 -42.90 33.26
N LEU A 810 2.59 -43.28 32.25
CA LEU A 810 1.13 -43.43 32.37
C LEU A 810 0.73 -44.60 33.27
N ALA A 811 1.57 -45.62 33.38
CA ALA A 811 1.34 -46.84 34.16
C ALA A 811 2.07 -46.86 35.51
N CYS A 812 2.94 -45.88 35.78
CA CYS A 812 3.72 -45.82 37.02
C CYS A 812 2.91 -45.23 38.19
N SER A 813 3.15 -45.77 39.39
CA SER A 813 2.76 -45.14 40.64
C SER A 813 3.61 -43.90 40.91
N THR A 814 3.06 -43.01 41.73
CA THR A 814 3.64 -41.72 42.10
C THR A 814 5.06 -41.84 42.69
N GLU A 815 5.37 -42.92 43.41
CA GLU A 815 6.72 -43.25 43.91
C GLU A 815 7.71 -43.65 42.81
N ARG A 816 7.25 -44.36 41.76
CA ARG A 816 8.10 -44.71 40.61
C ARG A 816 8.44 -43.50 39.75
N TRP A 817 7.57 -42.48 39.70
CA TRP A 817 7.87 -41.21 39.03
C TRP A 817 9.08 -40.52 39.65
N LEU A 818 9.15 -40.48 40.98
CA LEU A 818 10.27 -39.86 41.70
C LEU A 818 11.61 -40.54 41.38
N VAL A 819 11.62 -41.88 41.35
CA VAL A 819 12.82 -42.67 41.03
C VAL A 819 13.26 -42.47 39.59
N GLU A 820 12.32 -42.42 38.64
CA GLU A 820 12.66 -42.27 37.22
C GLU A 820 13.07 -40.83 36.88
N ILE A 821 12.48 -39.82 37.53
CA ILE A 821 12.94 -38.42 37.44
C ILE A 821 14.35 -38.26 38.01
N ASP A 822 14.69 -38.95 39.11
CA ASP A 822 16.06 -38.93 39.66
C ASP A 822 17.08 -39.65 38.75
N LYS A 823 16.68 -40.72 38.05
CA LYS A 823 17.52 -41.33 37.00
C LYS A 823 17.73 -40.41 35.81
N MET A 824 16.68 -39.73 35.34
CA MET A 824 16.77 -38.74 34.26
C MET A 824 17.74 -37.61 34.63
N ARG A 825 17.73 -37.17 35.90
CA ARG A 825 18.71 -36.22 36.46
C ARG A 825 20.15 -36.72 36.38
N GLN A 826 20.40 -38.01 36.64
CA GLN A 826 21.75 -38.60 36.63
C GLN A 826 22.32 -38.79 35.21
N GLN A 827 21.46 -39.03 34.21
CA GLN A 827 21.88 -39.29 32.83
C GLN A 827 22.15 -38.03 31.99
N SER A 828 21.59 -36.87 32.35
CA SER A 828 21.66 -35.63 31.57
C SER A 828 22.83 -34.71 31.96
N GLN A 829 24.06 -35.25 32.04
CA GLN A 829 25.28 -34.44 32.29
C GLN A 829 25.65 -33.59 31.05
N GLY A 830 24.97 -32.46 30.83
CA GLY A 830 25.35 -31.54 29.75
C GLY A 830 24.37 -30.40 29.43
N HIS A 831 23.12 -30.44 29.91
CA HIS A 831 22.12 -29.41 29.59
C HIS A 831 21.80 -28.54 30.81
N SER A 832 21.73 -27.21 30.62
CA SER A 832 21.62 -26.21 31.70
C SER A 832 20.20 -26.10 32.30
N LEU A 833 19.65 -27.18 32.83
CA LEU A 833 18.34 -27.20 33.47
C LEU A 833 18.48 -27.16 35.01
N TRP A 834 17.63 -26.42 35.72
CA TRP A 834 17.81 -26.15 37.17
C TRP A 834 17.64 -27.37 38.07
N TYR A 835 17.01 -28.44 37.58
CA TYR A 835 16.78 -29.65 38.36
C TYR A 835 18.08 -30.38 38.78
N HIS A 836 19.24 -30.03 38.21
CA HIS A 836 20.54 -30.59 38.61
C HIS A 836 21.01 -30.16 40.02
N ARG A 837 20.51 -29.05 40.57
CA ARG A 837 20.94 -28.50 41.88
C ARG A 837 20.14 -29.01 43.08
N VAL A 838 19.15 -29.86 42.86
CA VAL A 838 18.15 -30.23 43.87
C VAL A 838 18.53 -31.52 44.60
N ARG A 839 18.32 -31.60 45.93
CA ARG A 839 18.69 -32.77 46.76
C ARG A 839 17.53 -33.69 47.18
N ASN A 840 16.27 -33.23 47.24
CA ASN A 840 15.11 -34.05 47.63
C ASN A 840 13.87 -33.76 46.75
N VAL A 841 13.14 -34.80 46.37
CA VAL A 841 11.90 -34.74 45.57
C VAL A 841 10.80 -35.49 46.33
N GLY A 842 9.62 -34.87 46.52
CA GLY A 842 8.48 -35.48 47.22
C GLY A 842 7.16 -35.16 46.53
N VAL A 843 6.16 -36.02 46.70
CA VAL A 843 4.82 -35.82 46.11
C VAL A 843 3.96 -35.08 47.13
N ALA A 844 3.36 -33.99 46.71
CA ALA A 844 2.53 -33.13 47.55
C ALA A 844 1.02 -33.29 47.28
N LEU A 845 0.59 -33.77 46.10
CA LEU A 845 -0.83 -34.05 45.81
C LEU A 845 -0.98 -35.10 44.69
N ASP A 846 -1.98 -35.99 44.76
CA ASP A 846 -2.40 -36.90 43.67
C ASP A 846 -3.94 -36.99 43.68
N ARG A 847 -4.61 -36.36 42.70
CA ARG A 847 -6.10 -36.30 42.62
C ARG A 847 -6.63 -36.44 41.20
N GLU A 848 -7.85 -36.95 41.09
CA GLU A 848 -8.63 -37.08 39.85
C GLU A 848 -9.85 -36.15 39.91
N ASN A 849 -10.08 -35.36 38.85
CA ASN A 849 -11.25 -34.49 38.69
C ASN A 849 -11.92 -34.73 37.32
N LEU A 850 -13.22 -34.46 37.26
CA LEU A 850 -14.06 -34.52 36.04
C LEU A 850 -14.42 -33.09 35.62
N ASP A 851 -14.30 -32.76 34.34
CA ASP A 851 -14.80 -31.48 33.83
C ASP A 851 -16.32 -31.51 33.55
N ALA A 852 -16.92 -30.34 33.26
CA ALA A 852 -18.34 -30.17 32.97
C ALA A 852 -18.86 -30.95 31.74
N SER A 853 -17.96 -31.45 30.89
CA SER A 853 -18.25 -32.30 29.72
C SER A 853 -17.95 -33.78 29.95
N GLY A 854 -17.66 -34.19 31.20
CA GLY A 854 -17.44 -35.59 31.59
C GLY A 854 -16.03 -36.13 31.31
N ARG A 855 -15.04 -35.26 31.08
CA ARG A 855 -13.65 -35.67 30.80
C ARG A 855 -12.83 -35.82 32.09
N TYR A 856 -12.06 -36.90 32.19
CA TYR A 856 -11.21 -37.21 33.36
C TYR A 856 -9.84 -36.53 33.27
N VAL A 857 -9.40 -35.85 34.32
CA VAL A 857 -8.03 -35.37 34.44
C VAL A 857 -7.44 -35.73 35.82
N ARG A 858 -6.25 -36.34 35.84
CA ARG A 858 -5.50 -36.68 37.06
C ARG A 858 -4.28 -35.78 37.17
N TYR A 859 -4.06 -35.16 38.32
CA TYR A 859 -2.95 -34.23 38.53
C TYR A 859 -2.09 -34.71 39.70
N VAL A 860 -0.77 -34.70 39.52
CA VAL A 860 0.19 -35.11 40.55
C VAL A 860 1.17 -33.95 40.81
N TYR A 861 0.97 -33.25 41.92
CA TYR A 861 1.82 -32.14 42.34
C TYR A 861 3.08 -32.68 43.03
N VAL A 862 4.27 -32.30 42.55
CA VAL A 862 5.57 -32.77 43.07
C VAL A 862 6.35 -31.56 43.55
N VAL A 863 6.78 -31.56 44.82
CA VAL A 863 7.51 -30.43 45.43
C VAL A 863 8.97 -30.80 45.66
N ILE A 864 9.81 -29.77 45.55
CA ILE A 864 11.25 -29.81 45.71
C ILE A 864 11.66 -28.83 46.82
N GLY A 865 12.44 -29.29 47.80
CA GLY A 865 13.01 -28.43 48.84
C GLY A 865 14.42 -28.85 49.27
N ASP A 866 15.25 -27.87 49.65
CA ASP A 866 16.50 -28.10 50.37
C ASP A 866 16.23 -28.23 51.87
N ARG A 867 16.96 -29.11 52.56
CA ARG A 867 16.91 -29.28 54.03
C ARG A 867 16.86 -27.93 54.75
N VAL A 868 15.78 -27.67 55.50
CA VAL A 868 15.80 -26.64 56.54
C VAL A 868 16.95 -26.97 57.51
N ARG A 869 17.89 -26.04 57.68
CA ARG A 869 18.97 -26.16 58.67
C ARG A 869 18.36 -26.21 60.07
N GLY A 870 18.18 -27.40 60.63
CA GLY A 870 17.77 -27.55 62.02
C GLY A 870 17.07 -28.86 62.34
N SER A 871 17.74 -30.00 62.21
CA SER A 871 17.31 -31.24 62.87
C SER A 871 18.52 -32.14 63.09
N ARG A 872 18.93 -32.26 64.35
CA ARG A 872 19.97 -33.19 64.82
C ARG A 872 19.34 -34.52 65.19
N THR A 873 18.84 -35.29 64.24
CA THR A 873 18.61 -36.73 64.44
C THR A 873 18.61 -37.42 63.08
N GLY A 874 19.52 -38.37 62.90
CA GLY A 874 19.61 -39.16 61.68
C GLY A 874 18.49 -40.18 61.59
N ASN A 875 17.55 -39.96 60.68
CA ASN A 875 16.94 -41.01 59.85
C ASN A 875 16.19 -40.34 58.67
N PRO A 876 16.42 -40.75 57.40
CA PRO A 876 15.77 -40.16 56.23
C PRO A 876 14.66 -41.07 55.70
N MET A 877 13.55 -41.16 56.41
CA MET A 877 12.26 -41.69 55.92
C MET A 877 11.35 -41.74 57.13
N GLU A 878 10.50 -40.73 57.29
CA GLU A 878 9.17 -40.86 57.85
C GLU A 878 8.57 -39.46 57.88
N ASP A 879 7.52 -39.33 57.07
CA ASP A 879 6.52 -38.27 57.10
C ASP A 879 6.76 -37.00 56.23
N PRO A 880 6.17 -36.96 55.01
CA PRO A 880 6.02 -35.74 54.22
C PRO A 880 5.21 -34.64 54.93
N ASP A 881 4.45 -34.97 55.99
CA ASP A 881 3.55 -34.03 56.69
C ASP A 881 4.29 -32.94 57.48
N ARG A 882 5.60 -33.09 57.74
CA ARG A 882 6.39 -32.13 58.53
C ARG A 882 7.12 -31.06 57.73
N VAL A 883 7.13 -31.13 56.40
CA VAL A 883 7.93 -30.23 55.54
C VAL A 883 7.23 -28.91 55.23
N PHE A 884 5.90 -28.83 55.39
CA PHE A 884 5.13 -27.61 55.15
C PHE A 884 4.69 -26.98 56.48
N ASP A 885 4.87 -25.66 56.60
CA ASP A 885 4.07 -24.89 57.56
C ASP A 885 2.59 -25.05 57.17
N SER A 886 1.73 -25.25 58.17
CA SER A 886 0.26 -25.38 58.03
C SER A 886 -0.35 -24.35 57.07
N HIS A 887 0.21 -23.14 57.07
CA HIS A 887 -0.21 -22.02 56.23
C HIS A 887 0.12 -22.19 54.73
N SER A 888 1.21 -22.87 54.38
CA SER A 888 1.59 -23.17 52.99
C SER A 888 0.82 -24.36 52.44
N ARG A 889 0.38 -25.25 53.34
CA ARG A 889 -0.42 -26.43 53.02
C ARG A 889 -1.82 -26.00 52.58
N ASP A 890 -2.53 -25.22 53.39
CA ASP A 890 -3.88 -24.74 53.06
C ASP A 890 -3.92 -23.95 51.74
N ARG A 891 -2.89 -23.13 51.47
CA ARG A 891 -2.73 -22.39 50.20
C ARG A 891 -2.60 -23.26 48.94
N ILE A 892 -2.01 -24.46 49.05
CA ILE A 892 -1.86 -25.40 47.92
C ILE A 892 -3.14 -26.24 47.75
N PHE A 893 -3.82 -26.59 48.84
CA PHE A 893 -5.08 -27.36 48.79
C PHE A 893 -6.23 -26.55 48.18
N ASP A 894 -6.21 -25.24 48.39
CA ASP A 894 -7.17 -24.30 47.85
C ASP A 894 -6.92 -23.96 46.35
N MET A 895 -5.77 -24.30 45.76
CA MET A 895 -5.39 -23.96 44.36
C MET A 895 -6.21 -24.61 43.24
N VAL A 896 -7.05 -25.61 43.53
CA VAL A 896 -7.47 -26.61 42.52
C VAL A 896 -8.98 -26.61 42.26
N ALA A 897 -9.71 -25.55 42.66
CA ALA A 897 -11.09 -25.37 42.26
C ALA A 897 -11.17 -24.55 40.95
N GLU A 898 -11.63 -25.22 39.87
CA GLU A 898 -11.92 -24.71 38.52
C GLU A 898 -10.76 -24.65 37.51
N ILE A 899 -10.75 -25.67 36.63
CA ILE A 899 -10.04 -25.66 35.36
C ILE A 899 -11.11 -25.56 34.27
N ASP A 900 -11.23 -24.39 33.65
CA ASP A 900 -12.09 -24.19 32.49
C ASP A 900 -11.36 -24.67 31.24
N ALA A 901 -11.74 -25.85 30.74
CA ALA A 901 -11.27 -26.40 29.47
C ALA A 901 -12.18 -25.98 28.30
N GLU A 902 -12.64 -24.72 28.32
CA GLU A 902 -13.49 -24.11 27.31
C GLU A 902 -12.68 -23.21 26.35
N THR A 903 -11.79 -23.78 25.55
CA THR A 903 -11.50 -23.17 24.23
C THR A 903 -11.13 -24.28 23.25
N SER A 904 -12.12 -24.69 22.45
CA SER A 904 -11.95 -25.56 21.29
C SER A 904 -11.49 -24.74 20.07
N THR A 905 -10.25 -24.26 20.08
CA THR A 905 -9.62 -23.68 18.88
C THR A 905 -8.17 -24.11 18.76
#